data_AF-A0A4Y7PZS4-F1
#
_entry.id   AF-A0A4Y7PZS4-F1
#
_cell.length_a   1.000
_cell.length_b   1.000
_cell.length_c   1.000
_cell.angle_alpha   90.00
_cell.angle_beta   90.00
_cell.angle_gamma   90.00
#
_symmetry.space_group_name_H-M   'P 1'
#
loop_
_entity.id
_entity.type
_entity.pdbx_description
1 polymer ?
#
loop_
_entity_poly.entity_id
_entity_poly.type
_entity_poly.pdbx_seq_one_letter_code
_entity_poly.pdbx_strand_id
1 'polypeptide(L)'
;MIEQPVRSLSNEITAGGKHERRFSEDGVVTALAVEVDKNISSTEDCVQKADQYLRELPPLNSIIANVKVGDVLKSMLEHAPSEGGKKYAALAITTNGKRGIDGNVNAEGLAMLANDWISYILLPWADTEACHALKVSLVLGERDMGVENRYSVKWFTSKPSQFFSVFGREFVEFTDKSGKDIDLPDPRLLALHAAITHVLNETGIGEFLDLLMDRFDSSLVVPAEDFGGRDLALRAMVMELAGSSRQLTKLVTCDCWQYARVTCPEPFQDFVLNILLSPFVTIEHHQRTQNLSDEINTERKYERQFLEEGAGTVLREELKKNTSWTEDCVHEAVQYLRDLPPLSTIAANVQVSDVLKSMMEHAPCELGKKYAALAITTYGKRGVDGHVNAEGLTILANEWISYILLPFKSTYKHDQSDFWGPDIASTKFTPSNSKTEIPSGPRTAADKYKTFRKLLARRQRRQCAVFKPCGRFFIEATHILKPSLVVNKKHGADMVTQDKTWDMLCHYGDISVKNIQEKRGGTLNGFLLEPGMHKTFAEFEWCFVATGVKNQYEVRWFTEPLAFFVHCGRKVVEFEDHSGEGIASPEPRFLALHAAIAHVLNETGIGKFLDLLMERFNPAESLVSPSKFGGRDLALRAMVMELAGNCHQLPESTKVTDDSTDQTTSTPRKCYIPSLTPQTP
;
A
#
# COMPACT_ATOMS: atom_id res chain seq x y z
N MET A 1 5.25 -58.66 48.12
CA MET A 1 4.99 -60.03 47.62
C MET A 1 3.50 -60.27 47.76
N ILE A 2 2.64 -60.45 46.76
CA ILE A 2 2.69 -60.72 45.31
C ILE A 2 1.29 -60.25 44.80
N GLU A 3 1.25 -59.21 43.97
CA GLU A 3 0.75 -59.17 42.57
C GLU A 3 -0.74 -58.80 42.37
N GLN A 4 -0.96 -57.80 41.50
CA GLN A 4 -2.23 -57.50 40.82
C GLN A 4 -2.53 -58.56 39.72
N PRO A 5 -3.70 -58.55 39.03
CA PRO A 5 -3.84 -57.67 37.86
C PRO A 5 -5.27 -57.17 37.50
N VAL A 6 -5.27 -55.94 36.99
CA VAL A 6 -6.02 -55.37 35.85
C VAL A 6 -6.94 -56.33 35.05
N ARG A 7 -8.25 -55.99 34.90
CA ARG A 7 -8.98 -55.84 33.60
C ARG A 7 -10.49 -55.56 33.76
N SER A 8 -10.99 -54.79 32.77
CA SER A 8 -12.38 -54.67 32.28
C SER A 8 -13.21 -53.47 32.75
N LEU A 9 -13.34 -52.50 31.84
CA LEU A 9 -14.60 -51.82 31.53
C LEU A 9 -14.43 -51.14 30.17
N SER A 10 -14.51 -51.96 29.13
CA SER A 10 -14.90 -51.55 27.78
C SER A 10 -16.42 -51.63 27.70
N ASN A 11 -17.04 -50.56 27.21
CA ASN A 11 -18.41 -50.39 26.69
C ASN A 11 -19.19 -49.29 27.44
N GLU A 12 -19.08 -48.04 26.95
CA GLU A 12 -20.17 -47.05 26.90
C GLU A 12 -19.64 -45.69 26.40
N ILE A 13 -19.40 -45.53 25.09
CA ILE A 13 -19.54 -44.22 24.40
C ILE A 13 -19.95 -44.49 22.95
N THR A 14 -21.24 -44.61 22.70
CA THR A 14 -21.87 -44.41 21.38
C THR A 14 -22.88 -43.29 21.51
N ALA A 15 -22.41 -42.05 21.34
CA ALA A 15 -23.16 -40.88 20.87
C ALA A 15 -22.33 -39.61 21.15
N GLY A 16 -21.58 -39.15 20.17
CA GLY A 16 -20.83 -37.89 20.27
C GLY A 16 -20.61 -37.31 18.88
N GLY A 17 -21.39 -36.29 18.54
CA GLY A 17 -21.29 -35.56 17.27
C GLY A 17 -19.89 -34.97 17.08
N LYS A 18 -19.31 -35.21 15.91
CA LYS A 18 -18.06 -34.58 15.48
C LYS A 18 -18.32 -33.09 15.20
N HIS A 19 -17.88 -32.23 16.09
CA HIS A 19 -17.61 -30.83 15.76
C HIS A 19 -16.28 -30.74 15.01
N GLU A 20 -16.36 -30.49 13.72
CA GLU A 20 -15.24 -30.17 12.85
C GLU A 20 -14.79 -28.73 13.18
N ARG A 21 -13.68 -28.58 13.91
CA ARG A 21 -13.07 -27.26 14.16
C ARG A 21 -12.35 -26.81 12.90
N ARG A 22 -12.91 -25.83 12.20
CA ARG A 22 -12.19 -25.06 11.17
C ARG A 22 -11.23 -24.10 11.86
N PHE A 23 -9.94 -24.24 11.56
CA PHE A 23 -8.94 -23.23 11.91
C PHE A 23 -8.89 -22.17 10.80
N SER A 24 -8.82 -20.89 11.17
CA SER A 24 -8.53 -19.79 10.24
C SER A 24 -7.08 -19.86 9.74
N GLU A 25 -6.76 -19.18 8.63
CA GLU A 25 -5.42 -19.14 8.04
C GLU A 25 -4.35 -18.63 9.05
N ASP A 26 -4.69 -17.66 9.90
CA ASP A 26 -3.84 -17.20 11.02
C ASP A 26 -3.58 -18.29 12.06
N GLY A 27 -4.48 -19.27 12.16
CA GLY A 27 -4.39 -20.42 13.03
C GLY A 27 -3.31 -21.42 12.61
N VAL A 28 -2.95 -21.50 11.32
CA VAL A 28 -1.94 -22.46 10.83
C VAL A 28 -0.52 -21.99 11.15
N VAL A 29 -0.23 -20.70 10.93
CA VAL A 29 1.08 -20.10 11.27
C VAL A 29 1.28 -20.09 12.79
N THR A 30 0.23 -19.73 13.54
CA THR A 30 0.26 -19.73 15.01
C THR A 30 0.34 -21.16 15.57
N ALA A 31 -0.38 -22.13 14.98
CA ALA A 31 -0.28 -23.54 15.40
C ALA A 31 1.09 -24.14 15.09
N LEU A 32 1.70 -23.83 13.93
CA LEU A 32 3.06 -24.25 13.62
C LEU A 32 4.07 -23.67 14.62
N ALA A 33 3.99 -22.37 14.95
CA ALA A 33 4.85 -21.76 15.97
C ALA A 33 4.66 -22.39 17.37
N VAL A 34 3.42 -22.71 17.74
CA VAL A 34 3.10 -23.37 19.03
C VAL A 34 3.52 -24.84 19.05
N GLU A 35 3.51 -25.52 17.90
CA GLU A 35 3.93 -26.92 17.75
C GLU A 35 5.46 -27.07 17.68
N VAL A 36 6.17 -26.05 17.14
CA VAL A 36 7.65 -25.92 17.17
C VAL A 36 8.18 -25.98 18.61
N ASP A 37 7.43 -25.44 19.59
CA ASP A 37 7.79 -25.43 21.01
C ASP A 37 7.33 -26.68 21.79
N LYS A 38 6.29 -27.39 21.32
CA LYS A 38 5.66 -28.49 22.09
C LYS A 38 6.13 -29.89 21.73
N ASN A 39 6.65 -30.11 20.52
CA ASN A 39 7.24 -31.38 20.14
C ASN A 39 8.77 -31.32 20.25
N ILE A 40 9.30 -32.01 21.27
CA ILE A 40 10.74 -32.18 21.52
C ILE A 40 11.31 -33.22 20.53
N SER A 41 11.13 -33.01 19.23
CA SER A 41 11.98 -33.66 18.22
C SER A 41 13.17 -32.74 17.97
N SER A 42 14.38 -33.32 17.92
CA SER A 42 15.57 -32.55 17.60
C SER A 42 15.44 -31.92 16.21
N THR A 43 16.14 -30.81 15.94
CA THR A 43 16.16 -30.21 14.59
C THR A 43 16.58 -31.26 13.56
N GLU A 44 17.55 -32.09 13.92
CA GLU A 44 18.04 -33.21 13.11
C GLU A 44 16.93 -34.20 12.73
N ASP A 45 16.09 -34.62 13.68
CA ASP A 45 14.96 -35.53 13.40
C ASP A 45 13.94 -34.89 12.43
N CYS A 46 13.71 -33.58 12.58
CA CYS A 46 12.80 -32.84 11.71
C CYS A 46 13.37 -32.78 10.28
N VAL A 47 14.65 -32.44 10.15
CA VAL A 47 15.37 -32.34 8.88
C VAL A 47 15.41 -33.70 8.17
N GLN A 48 15.79 -34.78 8.87
CA GLN A 48 15.81 -36.13 8.30
C GLN A 48 14.44 -36.56 7.78
N LYS A 49 13.38 -36.23 8.52
CA LYS A 49 12.01 -36.51 8.11
C LYS A 49 11.63 -35.69 6.88
N ALA A 50 11.93 -34.39 6.85
CA ALA A 50 11.69 -33.53 5.69
C ALA A 50 12.42 -34.06 4.45
N ASP A 51 13.69 -34.45 4.58
CA ASP A 51 14.50 -35.06 3.52
C ASP A 51 13.92 -36.39 3.01
N GLN A 52 13.26 -37.17 3.87
CA GLN A 52 12.54 -38.35 3.44
C GLN A 52 11.37 -37.97 2.52
N TYR A 53 10.55 -36.98 2.90
CA TYR A 53 9.45 -36.50 2.07
C TYR A 53 9.94 -35.95 0.73
N LEU A 54 11.05 -35.20 0.72
CA LEU A 54 11.62 -34.65 -0.51
C LEU A 54 12.20 -35.72 -1.44
N ARG A 55 12.78 -36.81 -0.90
CA ARG A 55 13.28 -37.94 -1.71
C ARG A 55 12.17 -38.74 -2.39
N GLU A 56 11.00 -38.77 -1.78
CA GLU A 56 9.83 -39.47 -2.31
C GLU A 56 8.94 -38.59 -3.19
N LEU A 57 9.24 -37.29 -3.29
CA LEU A 57 8.50 -36.34 -4.12
C LEU A 57 8.72 -36.67 -5.60
N PRO A 58 7.67 -36.92 -6.41
CA PRO A 58 7.81 -37.05 -7.85
C PRO A 58 8.38 -35.76 -8.47
N PRO A 59 9.07 -35.84 -9.62
CA PRO A 59 9.60 -34.66 -10.30
C PRO A 59 8.44 -33.71 -10.67
N LEU A 60 8.39 -32.57 -9.99
CA LEU A 60 7.36 -31.55 -10.16
C LEU A 60 8.02 -30.19 -10.34
N ASN A 61 7.52 -29.40 -11.28
CA ASN A 61 7.97 -28.03 -11.48
C ASN A 61 7.02 -27.04 -10.80
N SER A 62 7.59 -25.98 -10.23
CA SER A 62 6.87 -24.81 -9.78
C SER A 62 6.16 -24.17 -10.96
N ILE A 63 4.91 -23.78 -10.73
CA ILE A 63 4.09 -23.10 -11.74
C ILE A 63 4.64 -21.70 -12.03
N ILE A 64 5.27 -21.07 -11.03
CA ILE A 64 5.70 -19.67 -11.09
C ILE A 64 6.99 -19.53 -11.90
N ALA A 65 8.01 -20.32 -11.57
CA ALA A 65 9.36 -20.14 -12.13
C ALA A 65 9.83 -21.32 -13.00
N ASN A 66 8.99 -22.35 -13.19
CA ASN A 66 9.35 -23.58 -13.90
C ASN A 66 10.63 -24.27 -13.35
N VAL A 67 10.87 -24.12 -12.06
CA VAL A 67 11.98 -24.74 -11.31
C VAL A 67 11.48 -25.99 -10.57
N LYS A 68 12.32 -26.97 -10.30
CA LYS A 68 11.89 -28.19 -9.59
C LYS A 68 11.51 -27.86 -8.15
N VAL A 69 10.29 -28.23 -7.74
CA VAL A 69 9.73 -28.02 -6.39
C VAL A 69 10.66 -28.62 -5.33
N GLY A 70 11.16 -29.84 -5.57
CA GLY A 70 12.08 -30.52 -4.66
C GLY A 70 13.37 -29.72 -4.43
N ASP A 71 13.92 -29.11 -5.48
CA ASP A 71 15.17 -28.35 -5.39
C ASP A 71 14.97 -27.07 -4.56
N VAL A 72 13.83 -26.37 -4.74
CA VAL A 72 13.48 -25.18 -3.95
C VAL A 72 13.34 -25.49 -2.48
N LEU A 73 12.53 -26.50 -2.15
CA LEU A 73 12.29 -26.88 -0.76
C LEU A 73 13.55 -27.40 -0.08
N LYS A 74 14.36 -28.18 -0.81
CA LYS A 74 15.64 -28.69 -0.30
C LYS A 74 16.63 -27.57 -0.04
N SER A 75 16.78 -26.63 -0.98
CA SER A 75 17.72 -25.51 -0.82
C SER A 75 17.29 -24.60 0.34
N MET A 76 15.99 -24.32 0.48
CA MET A 76 15.45 -23.57 1.63
C MET A 76 15.68 -24.27 2.97
N LEU A 77 15.65 -25.61 3.00
CA LEU A 77 15.94 -26.40 4.20
C LEU A 77 17.44 -26.41 4.54
N GLU A 78 18.31 -26.62 3.55
CA GLU A 78 19.77 -26.74 3.74
C GLU A 78 20.41 -25.40 4.11
N HIS A 79 19.94 -24.30 3.52
CA HIS A 79 20.55 -22.97 3.68
C HIS A 79 19.86 -22.07 4.71
N ALA A 80 18.85 -22.56 5.45
CA ALA A 80 18.20 -21.72 6.45
C ALA A 80 19.24 -21.17 7.47
N PRO A 81 19.22 -19.86 7.79
CA PRO A 81 20.35 -19.16 8.43
C PRO A 81 20.51 -19.47 9.92
N SER A 82 19.62 -20.27 10.50
CA SER A 82 19.67 -20.67 11.90
C SER A 82 19.01 -22.03 12.10
N GLU A 83 19.32 -22.69 13.23
CA GLU A 83 18.67 -23.94 13.63
C GLU A 83 17.14 -23.80 13.75
N GLY A 84 16.66 -22.64 14.22
CA GLY A 84 15.23 -22.33 14.25
C GLY A 84 14.61 -22.25 12.84
N GLY A 85 15.33 -21.62 11.90
CA GLY A 85 14.92 -21.57 10.50
C GLY A 85 14.89 -22.94 9.84
N LYS A 86 15.89 -23.78 10.08
CA LYS A 86 15.94 -25.18 9.61
C LYS A 86 14.79 -25.99 10.17
N LYS A 87 14.53 -25.89 11.48
CA LYS A 87 13.41 -26.56 12.14
C LYS A 87 12.06 -26.12 11.56
N TYR A 88 11.88 -24.82 11.32
CA TYR A 88 10.68 -24.28 10.67
C TYR A 88 10.50 -24.85 9.25
N ALA A 89 11.53 -24.77 8.41
CA ALA A 89 11.48 -25.29 7.04
C ALA A 89 11.15 -26.80 7.03
N ALA A 90 11.79 -27.57 7.90
CA ALA A 90 11.53 -28.99 8.06
C ALA A 90 10.09 -29.30 8.49
N LEU A 91 9.54 -28.54 9.44
CA LEU A 91 8.17 -28.71 9.90
C LEU A 91 7.14 -28.31 8.84
N ALA A 92 7.40 -27.23 8.09
CA ALA A 92 6.56 -26.82 6.97
C ALA A 92 6.53 -27.90 5.88
N ILE A 93 7.69 -28.43 5.49
CA ILE A 93 7.82 -29.51 4.50
C ILE A 93 7.10 -30.77 5.00
N THR A 94 7.37 -31.22 6.22
CA THR A 94 6.75 -32.45 6.73
C THR A 94 5.24 -32.30 6.92
N THR A 95 4.75 -31.11 7.27
CA THR A 95 3.32 -30.84 7.43
C THR A 95 2.60 -30.83 6.09
N ASN A 96 3.15 -30.15 5.10
CA ASN A 96 2.56 -30.06 3.77
C ASN A 96 2.74 -31.35 2.95
N GLY A 97 3.81 -32.11 3.23
CA GLY A 97 4.08 -33.40 2.62
C GLY A 97 3.35 -34.58 3.24
N LYS A 98 2.65 -34.40 4.39
CA LYS A 98 1.96 -35.47 5.14
C LYS A 98 1.22 -36.42 4.19
N ARG A 99 1.48 -37.71 4.37
CA ARG A 99 0.90 -38.74 3.48
C ARG A 99 -0.61 -38.75 3.55
N GLY A 100 -1.24 -38.87 2.38
CA GLY A 100 -2.67 -39.10 2.26
C GLY A 100 -3.08 -40.50 2.71
N ILE A 101 -4.36 -40.82 2.54
CA ILE A 101 -4.92 -42.16 2.82
C ILE A 101 -4.27 -43.24 1.94
N ASP A 102 -3.78 -42.84 0.76
CA ASP A 102 -3.09 -43.68 -0.21
C ASP A 102 -1.62 -43.98 0.17
N GLY A 103 -1.12 -43.38 1.25
CA GLY A 103 0.27 -43.55 1.70
C GLY A 103 1.30 -42.81 0.85
N ASN A 104 0.89 -42.05 -0.17
CA ASN A 104 1.80 -41.25 -0.98
C ASN A 104 2.08 -39.90 -0.32
N VAL A 105 3.26 -39.33 -0.58
CA VAL A 105 3.59 -37.96 -0.19
C VAL A 105 2.62 -37.00 -0.88
N ASN A 106 2.11 -36.03 -0.13
CA ASN A 106 1.24 -34.98 -0.67
C ASN A 106 2.05 -34.01 -1.56
N ALA A 107 2.26 -34.39 -2.81
CA ALA A 107 3.03 -33.63 -3.79
C ALA A 107 2.43 -32.25 -4.07
N GLU A 108 1.09 -32.14 -4.09
CA GLU A 108 0.39 -30.88 -4.30
C GLU A 108 0.64 -29.89 -3.15
N GLY A 109 0.56 -30.36 -1.90
CA GLY A 109 0.88 -29.54 -0.73
C GLY A 109 2.32 -29.01 -0.75
N LEU A 110 3.28 -29.84 -1.14
CA LEU A 110 4.68 -29.41 -1.29
C LEU A 110 4.87 -28.42 -2.45
N ALA A 111 4.14 -28.59 -3.55
CA ALA A 111 4.15 -27.65 -4.67
C ALA A 111 3.64 -26.26 -4.28
N MET A 112 2.53 -26.23 -3.52
CA MET A 112 1.97 -24.99 -2.98
C MET A 112 2.98 -24.30 -2.06
N LEU A 113 3.57 -25.04 -1.12
CA LEU A 113 4.59 -24.49 -0.22
C LEU A 113 5.77 -23.88 -0.98
N ALA A 114 6.28 -24.54 -2.03
CA ALA A 114 7.37 -24.00 -2.83
C ALA A 114 6.96 -22.72 -3.58
N ASN A 115 5.75 -22.68 -4.14
CA ASN A 115 5.23 -21.49 -4.81
C ASN A 115 5.03 -20.32 -3.83
N ASP A 116 4.58 -20.60 -2.61
CA ASP A 116 4.45 -19.59 -1.56
C ASP A 116 5.82 -19.03 -1.17
N TRP A 117 6.82 -19.89 -0.97
CA TRP A 117 8.18 -19.42 -0.66
C TRP A 117 8.80 -18.63 -1.82
N ILE A 118 8.56 -19.03 -3.07
CA ILE A 118 8.96 -18.25 -4.23
C ILE A 118 8.30 -16.86 -4.17
N SER A 119 6.98 -16.82 -3.99
CA SER A 119 6.20 -15.58 -4.08
C SER A 119 6.48 -14.60 -2.95
N TYR A 120 6.59 -15.11 -1.72
CA TYR A 120 6.59 -14.30 -0.51
C TYR A 120 7.97 -14.15 0.11
N ILE A 121 8.92 -15.04 -0.20
CA ILE A 121 10.28 -14.97 0.35
C ILE A 121 11.28 -14.62 -0.74
N LEU A 122 11.26 -15.29 -1.89
CA LEU A 122 12.34 -15.13 -2.88
C LEU A 122 12.10 -13.95 -3.85
N LEU A 123 10.87 -13.74 -4.33
CA LEU A 123 10.53 -12.63 -5.23
C LEU A 123 10.75 -11.24 -4.62
N PRO A 124 10.37 -10.95 -3.35
CA PRO A 124 10.60 -9.63 -2.77
C PRO A 124 12.08 -9.26 -2.67
N TRP A 125 12.95 -10.27 -2.56
CA TRP A 125 14.39 -10.06 -2.54
C TRP A 125 14.96 -9.81 -3.94
N ALA A 126 14.27 -10.27 -4.99
CA ALA A 126 14.60 -10.09 -6.40
C ALA A 126 14.38 -8.66 -6.93
N ASP A 127 13.53 -7.89 -6.26
CA ASP A 127 13.09 -6.54 -6.69
C ASP A 127 13.93 -5.41 -6.06
N THR A 128 14.94 -5.75 -5.26
CA THR A 128 15.80 -4.74 -4.64
C THR A 128 16.98 -4.43 -5.55
N GLU A 129 17.45 -3.17 -5.60
CA GLU A 129 18.70 -2.80 -6.31
C GLU A 129 19.90 -3.66 -5.86
N ALA A 130 19.82 -4.30 -4.69
CA ALA A 130 20.76 -5.30 -4.20
C ALA A 130 20.86 -6.55 -5.11
N CYS A 131 19.91 -6.80 -6.03
CA CYS A 131 19.95 -7.93 -6.97
C CYS A 131 21.07 -7.86 -7.99
N HIS A 132 21.43 -6.66 -8.45
CA HIS A 132 22.63 -6.53 -9.27
C HIS A 132 23.91 -6.83 -8.45
N ALA A 133 23.84 -6.73 -7.12
CA ALA A 133 24.89 -7.13 -6.18
C ALA A 133 24.78 -8.60 -5.68
N LEU A 134 23.66 -9.31 -5.92
CA LEU A 134 23.43 -10.71 -5.51
C LEU A 134 24.37 -11.73 -6.17
N LYS A 135 25.25 -11.30 -7.08
CA LYS A 135 26.33 -12.13 -7.63
C LYS A 135 27.44 -12.42 -6.61
N VAL A 136 27.32 -11.86 -5.41
CA VAL A 136 28.27 -11.97 -4.29
C VAL A 136 27.52 -12.42 -3.04
N SER A 137 27.80 -13.63 -2.56
CA SER A 137 27.36 -14.06 -1.22
C SER A 137 28.51 -13.90 -0.24
N LEU A 138 28.24 -13.32 0.92
CA LEU A 138 29.16 -13.32 2.05
C LEU A 138 28.81 -14.51 2.94
N VAL A 139 29.60 -15.58 2.83
CA VAL A 139 29.43 -16.77 3.66
C VAL A 139 30.17 -16.53 4.97
N LEU A 140 29.50 -16.80 6.10
CA LEU A 140 30.19 -16.89 7.38
C LEU A 140 31.16 -18.07 7.31
N GLY A 141 32.46 -17.80 7.30
CA GLY A 141 33.45 -18.84 7.52
C GLY A 141 33.26 -19.43 8.92
N GLU A 142 33.58 -20.71 9.10
CA GLU A 142 33.71 -21.27 10.44
C GLU A 142 34.60 -20.34 11.28
N ARG A 143 34.16 -20.03 12.51
CA ARG A 143 34.91 -19.17 13.43
C ARG A 143 36.28 -19.77 13.66
N ASP A 144 37.27 -19.33 12.89
CA ASP A 144 38.67 -19.48 13.25
C ASP A 144 38.84 -18.71 14.57
N MET A 145 39.17 -19.45 15.63
CA MET A 145 39.17 -18.95 17.00
C MET A 145 40.13 -17.75 17.16
N GLY A 146 39.63 -16.53 16.98
CA GLY A 146 40.38 -15.31 17.32
C GLY A 146 40.05 -14.02 16.54
N VAL A 147 39.31 -14.05 15.44
CA VAL A 147 39.01 -12.83 14.65
C VAL A 147 37.50 -12.65 14.47
N GLU A 148 36.91 -11.75 15.26
CA GLU A 148 35.53 -11.29 15.04
C GLU A 148 35.47 -10.47 13.73
N ASN A 149 34.47 -10.71 12.87
CA ASN A 149 34.16 -9.94 11.65
C ASN A 149 34.90 -10.28 10.34
N ARG A 150 35.42 -11.51 10.20
CA ARG A 150 35.93 -12.02 8.91
C ARG A 150 34.91 -12.92 8.21
N TYR A 151 34.57 -12.59 6.96
CA TYR A 151 33.58 -13.31 6.15
C TYR A 151 34.25 -13.83 4.88
N SER A 152 33.92 -15.04 4.43
CA SER A 152 34.38 -15.56 3.14
C SER A 152 33.45 -15.09 2.04
N VAL A 153 34.00 -14.73 0.88
CA VAL A 153 33.20 -14.27 -0.26
C VAL A 153 33.05 -15.41 -1.24
N LYS A 154 31.81 -15.83 -1.49
CA LYS A 154 31.49 -16.82 -2.52
C LYS A 154 30.75 -16.14 -3.66
N TRP A 155 31.35 -16.20 -4.85
CA TRP A 155 30.83 -15.58 -6.06
C TRP A 155 29.96 -16.57 -6.83
N PHE A 156 28.75 -16.16 -7.19
CA PHE A 156 27.80 -16.95 -7.97
C PHE A 156 27.61 -16.25 -9.32
N THR A 157 28.51 -16.51 -10.26
CA THR A 157 28.44 -15.95 -11.61
C THR A 157 28.88 -16.99 -12.64
N SER A 158 28.22 -17.03 -13.79
CA SER A 158 28.60 -17.86 -14.93
C SER A 158 29.87 -17.38 -15.67
N LYS A 159 30.45 -16.23 -15.28
CA LYS A 159 31.69 -15.65 -15.87
C LYS A 159 32.66 -15.11 -14.79
N PRO A 160 33.25 -15.98 -13.93
CA PRO A 160 34.11 -15.54 -12.82
C PRO A 160 35.35 -14.73 -13.25
N SER A 161 35.86 -15.00 -14.45
CA SER A 161 37.12 -14.44 -14.96
C SER A 161 37.12 -12.93 -15.17
N GLN A 162 35.95 -12.28 -15.28
CA GLN A 162 35.86 -10.83 -15.49
C GLN A 162 35.89 -10.01 -14.19
N PHE A 163 35.59 -10.62 -13.04
CA PHE A 163 35.59 -9.94 -11.73
C PHE A 163 36.84 -10.24 -10.88
N PHE A 164 37.48 -11.41 -11.08
CA PHE A 164 38.67 -11.81 -10.34
C PHE A 164 39.87 -10.85 -10.50
N SER A 165 39.96 -10.13 -11.62
CA SER A 165 41.05 -9.17 -11.86
C SER A 165 40.95 -7.90 -11.00
N VAL A 166 39.80 -7.62 -10.38
CA VAL A 166 39.55 -6.36 -9.65
C VAL A 166 39.61 -6.54 -8.13
N PHE A 167 39.20 -7.70 -7.58
CA PHE A 167 39.04 -7.82 -6.12
C PHE A 167 39.83 -8.91 -5.40
N GLY A 168 40.41 -9.92 -6.08
CA GLY A 168 41.49 -10.83 -5.62
C GLY A 168 41.48 -11.43 -4.19
N ARG A 169 40.43 -11.24 -3.37
CA ARG A 169 40.40 -11.59 -1.95
C ARG A 169 39.30 -12.60 -1.70
N GLU A 170 39.67 -13.72 -1.08
CA GLU A 170 38.76 -14.79 -0.64
C GLU A 170 37.94 -14.39 0.61
N PHE A 171 38.35 -13.32 1.29
CA PHE A 171 37.74 -12.85 2.53
C PHE A 171 37.52 -11.34 2.52
N VAL A 172 36.40 -10.92 3.11
CA VAL A 172 36.10 -9.53 3.45
C VAL A 172 36.12 -9.40 4.96
N GLU A 173 36.90 -8.45 5.44
CA GLU A 173 37.00 -8.10 6.85
C GLU A 173 36.39 -6.71 7.03
N PHE A 174 35.33 -6.62 7.83
CA PHE A 174 34.73 -5.34 8.16
C PHE A 174 35.49 -4.76 9.35
N THR A 175 36.27 -3.72 9.09
CA THR A 175 37.02 -2.98 10.12
C THR A 175 36.54 -1.54 10.12
N ASP A 176 36.18 -1.00 11.28
CA ASP A 176 36.02 0.45 11.42
C ASP A 176 37.39 1.11 11.34
N LYS A 177 37.71 1.62 10.14
CA LYS A 177 38.95 2.37 9.90
C LYS A 177 38.84 3.82 10.34
N SER A 178 37.64 4.30 10.67
CA SER A 178 37.40 5.71 10.97
C SER A 178 37.64 6.04 12.45
N GLY A 179 37.67 5.03 13.33
CA GLY A 179 37.71 5.20 14.79
C GLY A 179 36.47 5.91 15.32
N LYS A 180 35.45 6.08 14.48
CA LYS A 180 34.13 6.54 14.83
C LYS A 180 33.32 5.26 14.88
N ASP A 181 32.89 4.90 16.08
CA ASP A 181 32.07 3.74 16.40
C ASP A 181 30.87 3.62 15.43
N ILE A 182 31.11 3.01 14.26
CA ILE A 182 30.12 2.78 13.21
C ILE A 182 29.70 1.32 13.38
N ASP A 183 28.40 1.13 13.57
CA ASP A 183 27.82 -0.20 13.69
C ASP A 183 28.17 -1.04 12.46
N LEU A 184 28.79 -2.19 12.70
CA LEU A 184 29.04 -3.18 11.67
C LEU A 184 27.72 -3.83 11.24
N PRO A 185 27.62 -4.33 9.99
CA PRO A 185 26.41 -5.02 9.53
C PRO A 185 26.05 -6.18 10.46
N ASP A 186 24.76 -6.33 10.79
CA ASP A 186 24.30 -7.44 11.64
C ASP A 186 24.64 -8.79 10.96
N PRO A 187 25.45 -9.66 11.62
CA PRO A 187 25.81 -10.96 11.06
C PRO A 187 24.60 -11.85 10.73
N ARG A 188 23.46 -11.64 11.39
CA ARG A 188 22.20 -12.38 11.11
C ARG A 188 21.60 -11.95 9.78
N LEU A 189 21.64 -10.65 9.45
CA LEU A 189 21.17 -10.14 8.17
C LEU A 189 22.09 -10.60 7.04
N LEU A 190 23.41 -10.64 7.28
CA LEU A 190 24.37 -11.21 6.33
C LEU A 190 24.13 -12.70 6.09
N ALA A 191 23.88 -13.48 7.15
CA ALA A 191 23.55 -14.90 7.03
C ALA A 191 22.23 -15.14 6.28
N LEU A 192 21.21 -14.33 6.54
CA LEU A 192 19.93 -14.40 5.82
C LEU A 192 20.10 -14.06 4.33
N HIS A 193 20.86 -13.01 4.02
CA HIS A 193 21.17 -12.65 2.65
C HIS A 193 21.91 -13.79 1.94
N ALA A 194 22.95 -14.35 2.57
CA ALA A 194 23.70 -15.46 2.01
C ALA A 194 22.81 -16.68 1.75
N ALA A 195 21.92 -17.02 2.69
CA ALA A 195 20.95 -18.10 2.56
C ALA A 195 20.05 -17.91 1.33
N ILE A 196 19.46 -16.74 1.18
CA ILE A 196 18.56 -16.43 0.05
C ILE A 196 19.33 -16.45 -1.28
N THR A 197 20.54 -15.89 -1.32
CA THR A 197 21.41 -15.93 -2.50
C THR A 197 21.73 -17.36 -2.90
N HIS A 198 22.01 -18.25 -1.94
CA HIS A 198 22.22 -19.67 -2.20
C HIS A 198 20.98 -20.32 -2.82
N VAL A 199 19.80 -20.08 -2.24
CA VAL A 199 18.54 -20.62 -2.75
C VAL A 199 18.25 -20.15 -4.16
N LEU A 200 18.38 -18.85 -4.43
CA LEU A 200 18.15 -18.27 -5.76
C LEU A 200 19.06 -18.91 -6.83
N ASN A 201 20.33 -19.13 -6.50
CA ASN A 201 21.31 -19.68 -7.44
C ASN A 201 21.17 -21.19 -7.65
N GLU A 202 21.02 -21.98 -6.59
CA GLU A 202 20.98 -23.45 -6.70
C GLU A 202 19.70 -23.97 -7.36
N THR A 203 18.61 -23.22 -7.23
CA THR A 203 17.29 -23.62 -7.75
C THR A 203 17.03 -23.15 -9.18
N GLY A 204 17.89 -22.27 -9.72
CA GLY A 204 17.68 -21.60 -11.00
C GLY A 204 16.64 -20.47 -10.97
N ILE A 205 16.08 -20.13 -9.79
CA ILE A 205 15.14 -19.01 -9.65
C ILE A 205 15.83 -17.68 -9.99
N GLY A 206 17.10 -17.50 -9.62
CA GLY A 206 17.88 -16.31 -9.97
C GLY A 206 17.98 -16.11 -11.49
N GLU A 207 18.25 -17.17 -12.26
CA GLU A 207 18.29 -17.10 -13.72
C GLU A 207 16.92 -16.80 -14.34
N PHE A 208 15.85 -17.38 -13.79
CA PHE A 208 14.48 -17.07 -14.20
C PHE A 208 14.16 -15.59 -13.99
N LEU A 209 14.58 -15.02 -12.85
CA LEU A 209 14.36 -13.61 -12.52
C LEU A 209 15.20 -12.68 -13.38
N ASP A 210 16.48 -13.00 -13.60
CA ASP A 210 17.33 -12.25 -14.52
C ASP A 210 16.70 -12.19 -15.92
N LEU A 211 16.20 -13.32 -16.43
CA LEU A 211 15.49 -13.38 -17.72
C LEU A 211 14.19 -12.57 -17.73
N LEU A 212 13.47 -12.56 -16.60
CA LEU A 212 12.24 -11.79 -16.45
C LEU A 212 12.54 -10.29 -16.46
N MET A 213 13.58 -9.85 -15.73
CA MET A 213 14.03 -8.46 -15.67
C MET A 213 14.61 -7.98 -17.01
N ASP A 214 15.46 -8.77 -17.68
CA ASP A 214 15.98 -8.45 -19.01
C ASP A 214 14.86 -8.24 -20.04
N ARG A 215 13.74 -8.96 -19.92
CA ARG A 215 12.55 -8.79 -20.77
C ARG A 215 11.75 -7.53 -20.45
N PHE A 216 11.77 -7.06 -19.20
CA PHE A 216 11.15 -5.80 -18.82
C PHE A 216 12.00 -4.59 -19.23
N ASP A 217 13.33 -4.72 -19.16
CA ASP A 217 14.28 -3.66 -19.51
C ASP A 217 14.47 -3.49 -21.02
N SER A 218 14.36 -4.58 -21.80
CA SER A 218 14.40 -4.54 -23.27
C SER A 218 13.11 -3.98 -23.87
N SER A 219 12.86 -2.70 -23.63
CA SER A 219 11.89 -1.86 -24.32
C SER A 219 12.26 -1.60 -25.79
N LEU A 220 12.53 -2.65 -26.56
CA LEU A 220 12.47 -2.58 -28.01
C LEU A 220 10.99 -2.50 -28.42
N VAL A 221 10.63 -1.38 -29.05
CA VAL A 221 9.34 -1.20 -29.73
C VAL A 221 9.23 -2.26 -30.83
N VAL A 222 8.60 -3.39 -30.52
CA VAL A 222 8.17 -4.37 -31.52
C VAL A 222 6.69 -4.09 -31.84
N PRO A 223 6.32 -3.92 -33.13
CA PRO A 223 4.93 -3.76 -33.54
C PRO A 223 4.07 -4.92 -33.05
N ALA A 224 2.79 -4.66 -32.75
CA ALA A 224 1.85 -5.61 -32.16
C ALA A 224 1.56 -6.89 -32.98
N GLU A 225 2.18 -7.06 -34.15
CA GLU A 225 1.89 -8.13 -35.10
C GLU A 225 2.78 -9.37 -34.92
N ASP A 226 3.85 -9.32 -34.11
CA ASP A 226 4.82 -10.43 -33.96
C ASP A 226 4.75 -11.19 -32.62
N PHE A 227 3.69 -11.01 -31.82
CA PHE A 227 3.56 -11.76 -30.57
C PHE A 227 3.08 -13.20 -30.78
N GLY A 228 3.99 -14.15 -30.65
CA GLY A 228 3.63 -15.56 -30.43
C GLY A 228 2.94 -15.75 -29.07
N GLY A 229 1.92 -16.60 -29.00
CA GLY A 229 1.01 -16.75 -27.85
C GLY A 229 1.65 -17.08 -26.48
N ARG A 230 2.96 -17.34 -26.40
CA ARG A 230 3.69 -17.54 -25.13
C ARG A 230 4.00 -16.22 -24.40
N ASP A 231 4.26 -15.12 -25.11
CA ASP A 231 4.62 -13.84 -24.49
C ASP A 231 3.41 -13.10 -23.90
N LEU A 232 2.22 -13.31 -24.49
CA LEU A 232 0.96 -12.78 -23.95
C LEU A 232 0.57 -13.52 -22.65
N ALA A 233 0.81 -14.84 -22.59
CA ALA A 233 0.53 -15.66 -21.43
C ALA A 233 1.46 -15.32 -20.25
N LEU A 234 2.75 -15.07 -20.50
CA LEU A 234 3.71 -14.69 -19.46
C LEU A 234 3.39 -13.31 -18.85
N ARG A 235 2.99 -12.33 -19.69
CA ARG A 235 2.53 -11.01 -19.22
C ARG A 235 1.22 -11.06 -18.44
N ALA A 236 0.27 -11.89 -18.88
CA ALA A 236 -0.96 -12.13 -18.13
C ALA A 236 -0.66 -12.77 -16.78
N MET A 237 0.20 -13.79 -16.74
CA MET A 237 0.59 -14.51 -15.53
C MET A 237 1.33 -13.62 -14.52
N VAL A 238 2.20 -12.70 -14.96
CA VAL A 238 2.90 -11.74 -14.06
C VAL A 238 1.94 -10.67 -13.52
N MET A 239 1.00 -10.19 -14.34
CA MET A 239 -0.05 -9.25 -13.90
C MET A 239 -1.05 -9.93 -12.96
N GLU A 240 -1.24 -11.24 -13.08
CA GLU A 240 -2.11 -12.08 -12.25
C GLU A 240 -1.42 -12.50 -10.94
N LEU A 241 -0.10 -12.76 -10.95
CA LEU A 241 0.72 -12.99 -9.76
C LEU A 241 0.85 -11.73 -8.88
N ALA A 242 0.89 -10.54 -9.49
CA ALA A 242 0.85 -9.27 -8.78
C ALA A 242 -0.56 -8.91 -8.22
N GLY A 243 -1.57 -9.73 -8.50
CA GLY A 243 -2.98 -9.47 -8.21
C GLY A 243 -3.74 -10.67 -7.64
N SER A 244 -3.16 -11.34 -6.64
CA SER A 244 -3.77 -12.39 -5.78
C SER A 244 -4.37 -13.66 -6.44
N SER A 245 -4.02 -14.78 -5.80
CA SER A 245 -4.60 -16.12 -5.92
C SER A 245 -6.13 -16.16 -6.04
N ARG A 246 -6.60 -17.10 -6.86
CA ARG A 246 -8.00 -17.55 -7.14
C ARG A 246 -8.70 -16.92 -8.34
N GLN A 247 -8.39 -17.36 -9.58
CA GLN A 247 -9.39 -17.67 -10.63
C GLN A 247 -8.79 -18.60 -11.70
N LEU A 248 -9.21 -19.86 -11.76
CA LEU A 248 -8.90 -20.76 -12.88
C LEU A 248 -10.14 -21.60 -13.23
N THR A 249 -11.16 -20.98 -13.83
CA THR A 249 -12.30 -21.73 -14.41
C THR A 249 -13.00 -21.04 -15.58
N LYS A 250 -12.34 -20.18 -16.37
CA LYS A 250 -12.97 -19.55 -17.56
C LYS A 250 -12.13 -19.52 -18.84
N LEU A 251 -11.23 -20.48 -19.02
CA LEU A 251 -10.39 -20.60 -20.23
C LEU A 251 -10.58 -21.94 -20.98
N VAL A 252 -11.82 -22.46 -21.02
CA VAL A 252 -12.15 -23.66 -21.83
C VAL A 252 -13.27 -23.41 -22.86
N THR A 253 -13.81 -22.20 -22.98
CA THR A 253 -14.87 -21.92 -23.97
C THR A 253 -14.60 -20.64 -24.75
N CYS A 254 -13.66 -20.67 -25.69
CA CYS A 254 -13.79 -19.90 -26.94
C CYS A 254 -12.72 -20.28 -27.99
N ASP A 255 -13.20 -20.66 -29.18
CA ASP A 255 -12.67 -20.55 -30.55
C ASP A 255 -11.23 -20.93 -30.95
N CYS A 256 -10.32 -21.29 -30.04
CA CYS A 256 -9.01 -21.85 -30.43
C CYS A 256 -9.09 -23.33 -30.89
N TRP A 257 -10.25 -23.97 -30.74
CA TRP A 257 -10.42 -25.41 -30.95
C TRP A 257 -10.45 -25.83 -32.43
N GLN A 258 -10.73 -24.90 -33.36
CA GLN A 258 -10.74 -25.23 -34.80
C GLN A 258 -9.34 -25.21 -35.44
N TYR A 259 -8.36 -24.57 -34.82
CA TYR A 259 -6.99 -24.52 -35.36
C TYR A 259 -6.14 -25.74 -34.94
N ALA A 260 -6.47 -26.37 -33.81
CA ALA A 260 -5.75 -27.54 -33.28
C ALA A 260 -6.13 -28.86 -33.96
N ARG A 261 -7.21 -28.90 -34.76
CA ARG A 261 -7.68 -30.12 -35.43
C ARG A 261 -6.90 -30.47 -36.70
N VAL A 262 -6.04 -29.56 -37.19
CA VAL A 262 -5.33 -29.72 -38.46
C VAL A 262 -3.86 -30.16 -38.27
N THR A 263 -3.32 -30.17 -37.04
CA THR A 263 -1.86 -30.31 -36.85
C THR A 263 -1.40 -31.26 -35.72
N CYS A 264 -2.26 -32.08 -35.11
CA CYS A 264 -1.83 -33.08 -34.12
C CYS A 264 -2.20 -34.53 -34.50
N PRO A 265 -1.29 -35.51 -34.28
CA PRO A 265 -1.54 -36.92 -34.59
C PRO A 265 -2.48 -37.59 -33.56
N GLU A 266 -3.22 -38.61 -34.02
CA GLU A 266 -4.30 -39.31 -33.30
C GLU A 266 -3.99 -39.85 -31.88
N PRO A 267 -2.77 -40.29 -31.49
CA PRO A 267 -2.59 -40.88 -30.16
C PRO A 267 -2.68 -39.86 -29.00
N PHE A 268 -2.74 -38.57 -29.30
CA PHE A 268 -2.90 -37.53 -28.27
C PHE A 268 -4.37 -37.24 -27.93
N GLN A 269 -5.31 -37.63 -28.80
CA GLN A 269 -6.75 -37.41 -28.57
C GLN A 269 -7.33 -38.46 -27.59
N ASP A 270 -6.84 -39.69 -27.65
CA ASP A 270 -7.26 -40.78 -26.75
C ASP A 270 -6.70 -40.66 -25.33
N PHE A 271 -5.57 -39.97 -25.16
CA PHE A 271 -4.96 -39.71 -23.86
C PHE A 271 -5.77 -38.68 -23.04
N VAL A 272 -6.36 -37.69 -23.72
CA VAL A 272 -7.19 -36.64 -23.07
C VAL A 272 -8.59 -37.16 -22.74
N LEU A 273 -9.16 -38.06 -23.55
CA LEU A 273 -10.47 -38.65 -23.28
C LEU A 273 -10.47 -39.59 -22.06
N ASN A 274 -9.36 -40.27 -21.78
CA ASN A 274 -9.27 -41.24 -20.68
C ASN A 274 -9.04 -40.60 -19.29
N ILE A 275 -8.55 -39.35 -19.23
CA ILE A 275 -8.35 -38.64 -17.96
C ILE A 275 -9.65 -37.99 -17.47
N LEU A 276 -10.62 -37.75 -18.35
CA LEU A 276 -11.84 -36.99 -18.03
C LEU A 276 -13.07 -37.85 -17.68
N LEU A 277 -12.99 -39.18 -17.71
CA LEU A 277 -14.15 -40.06 -17.47
C LEU A 277 -13.94 -41.08 -16.32
N SER A 278 -14.00 -40.58 -15.08
CA SER A 278 -14.58 -41.23 -13.86
C SER A 278 -13.84 -42.38 -13.12
N PRO A 279 -14.13 -42.69 -11.82
CA PRO A 279 -15.38 -42.36 -11.08
C PRO A 279 -15.32 -41.79 -9.64
N PHE A 280 -16.25 -40.85 -9.40
CA PHE A 280 -17.27 -40.77 -8.34
C PHE A 280 -16.89 -41.13 -6.88
N VAL A 281 -16.43 -40.17 -6.07
CA VAL A 281 -16.79 -39.98 -4.63
C VAL A 281 -16.51 -38.53 -4.16
N THR A 282 -15.60 -37.79 -4.81
CA THR A 282 -15.15 -36.44 -4.39
C THR A 282 -15.98 -35.25 -4.90
N ILE A 283 -16.91 -35.48 -5.83
CA ILE A 283 -17.67 -34.40 -6.50
C ILE A 283 -18.58 -33.68 -5.51
N GLU A 284 -19.24 -34.38 -4.59
CA GLU A 284 -20.26 -33.75 -3.74
C GLU A 284 -19.66 -32.81 -2.68
N HIS A 285 -18.46 -33.13 -2.16
CA HIS A 285 -17.77 -32.27 -1.19
C HIS A 285 -17.10 -31.07 -1.85
N HIS A 286 -16.44 -31.27 -3.00
CA HIS A 286 -15.83 -30.17 -3.77
C HIS A 286 -16.90 -29.21 -4.32
N GLN A 287 -18.01 -29.74 -4.82
CA GLN A 287 -19.16 -28.94 -5.26
C GLN A 287 -19.76 -28.16 -4.08
N ARG A 288 -19.84 -28.72 -2.87
CA ARG A 288 -20.33 -27.98 -1.69
C ARG A 288 -19.40 -26.86 -1.24
N THR A 289 -18.08 -27.07 -1.23
CA THR A 289 -17.14 -25.99 -0.87
C THR A 289 -17.01 -24.94 -1.95
N GLN A 290 -17.09 -25.31 -3.23
CA GLN A 290 -17.19 -24.35 -4.34
C GLN A 290 -18.49 -23.57 -4.27
N ASN A 291 -19.63 -24.23 -4.09
CA ASN A 291 -20.92 -23.54 -3.96
C ASN A 291 -20.92 -22.57 -2.77
N LEU A 292 -20.35 -22.95 -1.61
CA LEU A 292 -20.27 -22.06 -0.45
C LEU A 292 -19.29 -20.89 -0.65
N SER A 293 -18.14 -21.14 -1.29
CA SER A 293 -17.17 -20.10 -1.65
C SER A 293 -17.76 -19.13 -2.68
N ASP A 294 -18.46 -19.66 -3.69
CA ASP A 294 -19.11 -18.88 -4.72
C ASP A 294 -20.30 -18.10 -4.15
N GLU A 295 -21.06 -18.66 -3.21
CA GLU A 295 -22.14 -17.96 -2.49
C GLU A 295 -21.58 -16.81 -1.64
N ILE A 296 -20.53 -17.06 -0.83
CA ILE A 296 -19.86 -16.02 -0.04
C ILE A 296 -19.24 -14.93 -0.92
N ASN A 297 -18.59 -15.31 -2.02
CA ASN A 297 -17.97 -14.36 -2.95
C ASN A 297 -19.01 -13.58 -3.74
N THR A 298 -20.14 -14.21 -4.07
CA THR A 298 -21.26 -13.58 -4.77
C THR A 298 -21.97 -12.60 -3.84
N GLU A 299 -22.22 -12.99 -2.59
CA GLU A 299 -22.82 -12.12 -1.57
C GLU A 299 -21.92 -10.91 -1.28
N ARG A 300 -20.61 -11.11 -1.05
CA ARG A 300 -19.64 -10.02 -0.88
C ARG A 300 -19.48 -9.15 -2.12
N LYS A 301 -19.56 -9.73 -3.31
CA LYS A 301 -19.51 -8.96 -4.57
C LYS A 301 -20.77 -8.12 -4.76
N TYR A 302 -21.95 -8.66 -4.45
CA TYR A 302 -23.20 -7.92 -4.48
C TYR A 302 -23.23 -6.83 -3.41
N GLU A 303 -22.73 -7.11 -2.21
CA GLU A 303 -22.63 -6.13 -1.12
C GLU A 303 -21.65 -4.99 -1.47
N ARG A 304 -20.50 -5.31 -2.06
CA ARG A 304 -19.53 -4.31 -2.52
C ARG A 304 -20.02 -3.52 -3.73
N GLN A 305 -20.67 -4.17 -4.69
CA GLN A 305 -21.27 -3.50 -5.85
C GLN A 305 -22.48 -2.64 -5.44
N PHE A 306 -23.26 -3.09 -4.46
CA PHE A 306 -24.36 -2.32 -3.86
C PHE A 306 -23.84 -1.11 -3.07
N LEU A 307 -22.75 -1.25 -2.33
CA LEU A 307 -22.10 -0.14 -1.62
C LEU A 307 -21.47 0.86 -2.61
N GLU A 308 -20.82 0.41 -3.67
CA GLU A 308 -20.12 1.31 -4.61
C GLU A 308 -21.07 2.00 -5.62
N GLU A 309 -22.02 1.27 -6.23
CA GLU A 309 -22.94 1.83 -7.23
C GLU A 309 -24.25 2.35 -6.60
N GLY A 310 -24.68 1.72 -5.50
CA GLY A 310 -25.90 2.06 -4.79
C GLY A 310 -25.73 3.24 -3.82
N ALA A 311 -24.65 3.31 -3.03
CA ALA A 311 -24.54 4.39 -2.04
C ALA A 311 -24.41 5.77 -2.71
N GLY A 312 -23.65 5.89 -3.80
CA GLY A 312 -23.53 7.15 -4.54
C GLY A 312 -24.83 7.60 -5.22
N THR A 313 -25.63 6.66 -5.72
CA THR A 313 -26.95 6.98 -6.30
C THR A 313 -27.98 7.34 -5.23
N VAL A 314 -28.01 6.59 -4.11
CA VAL A 314 -28.82 6.90 -2.93
C VAL A 314 -28.45 8.28 -2.39
N LEU A 315 -27.17 8.58 -2.24
CA LEU A 315 -26.69 9.89 -1.78
C LEU A 315 -27.22 11.03 -2.65
N ARG A 316 -27.14 10.89 -3.98
CA ARG A 316 -27.63 11.90 -4.91
C ARG A 316 -29.15 12.08 -4.84
N GLU A 317 -29.91 11.00 -4.73
CA GLU A 317 -31.36 11.06 -4.61
C GLU A 317 -31.81 11.65 -3.27
N GLU A 318 -31.14 11.29 -2.18
CA GLU A 318 -31.41 11.87 -0.85
C GLU A 318 -31.01 13.35 -0.78
N LEU A 319 -29.94 13.77 -1.47
CA LEU A 319 -29.56 15.18 -1.60
C LEU A 319 -30.65 16.01 -2.31
N LYS A 320 -31.35 15.42 -3.30
CA LYS A 320 -32.44 16.10 -4.04
C LYS A 320 -33.72 16.22 -3.21
N LYS A 321 -34.01 15.24 -2.35
CA LYS A 321 -35.27 15.20 -1.57
C LYS A 321 -35.28 16.15 -0.38
N ASN A 322 -34.13 16.42 0.25
CA ASN A 322 -34.08 17.02 1.58
C ASN A 322 -33.67 18.49 1.59
N THR A 323 -34.65 19.40 1.58
CA THR A 323 -34.41 20.85 1.72
C THR A 323 -34.38 21.35 3.18
N SER A 324 -34.92 20.61 4.17
CA SER A 324 -35.10 21.13 5.55
C SER A 324 -34.35 20.41 6.70
N TRP A 325 -33.47 19.44 6.44
CA TRP A 325 -33.00 18.44 7.45
C TRP A 325 -31.55 18.56 7.96
N THR A 326 -30.98 19.77 8.03
CA THR A 326 -29.53 19.89 8.32
C THR A 326 -29.08 19.40 9.68
N GLU A 327 -29.81 19.72 10.75
CA GLU A 327 -29.33 19.50 12.12
C GLU A 327 -29.48 18.04 12.54
N ASP A 328 -30.58 17.38 12.17
CA ASP A 328 -30.84 15.98 12.53
C ASP A 328 -29.83 15.03 11.88
N CYS A 329 -29.53 15.21 10.58
CA CYS A 329 -28.54 14.38 9.89
C CYS A 329 -27.12 14.58 10.44
N VAL A 330 -26.75 15.82 10.80
CA VAL A 330 -25.45 16.10 11.41
C VAL A 330 -25.39 15.46 12.81
N HIS A 331 -26.44 15.57 13.60
CA HIS A 331 -26.51 14.93 14.93
C HIS A 331 -26.41 13.40 14.82
N GLU A 332 -27.13 12.80 13.87
CA GLU A 332 -27.08 11.37 13.60
C GLU A 332 -25.68 10.92 13.14
N ALA A 333 -25.05 11.66 12.21
CA ALA A 333 -23.69 11.41 11.78
C ALA A 333 -22.69 11.47 12.95
N VAL A 334 -22.80 12.47 13.84
CA VAL A 334 -21.96 12.56 15.05
C VAL A 334 -22.18 11.36 15.96
N GLN A 335 -23.42 10.88 16.11
CA GLN A 335 -23.72 9.70 16.91
C GLN A 335 -23.10 8.43 16.30
N TYR A 336 -23.17 8.25 14.98
CA TYR A 336 -22.49 7.16 14.28
C TYR A 336 -20.98 7.15 14.51
N LEU A 337 -20.34 8.33 14.42
CA LEU A 337 -18.90 8.44 14.64
C LEU A 337 -18.49 8.24 16.10
N ARG A 338 -19.36 8.58 17.06
CA ARG A 338 -19.14 8.32 18.49
C ARG A 338 -19.23 6.84 18.84
N ASP A 339 -20.16 6.14 18.20
CA ASP A 339 -20.41 4.71 18.44
C ASP A 339 -19.46 3.80 17.63
N LEU A 340 -18.63 4.38 16.76
CA LEU A 340 -17.65 3.65 15.96
C LEU A 340 -16.51 3.13 16.87
N PRO A 341 -16.15 1.84 16.81
CA PRO A 341 -14.95 1.35 17.49
C PRO A 341 -13.70 2.06 16.93
N PRO A 342 -12.58 2.12 17.67
CA PRO A 342 -11.33 2.66 17.15
C PRO A 342 -10.88 1.80 15.96
N LEU A 343 -10.98 2.38 14.75
CA LEU A 343 -10.64 1.75 13.49
C LEU A 343 -9.63 2.64 12.79
N SER A 344 -8.56 2.02 12.30
CA SER A 344 -7.58 2.69 11.45
C SER A 344 -7.98 2.56 9.98
N THR A 345 -7.73 3.61 9.20
CA THR A 345 -7.82 3.56 7.75
C THR A 345 -6.68 2.71 7.15
N ILE A 346 -6.73 2.42 5.84
CA ILE A 346 -5.62 1.76 5.11
C ILE A 346 -4.34 2.61 5.18
N ALA A 347 -4.47 3.92 5.40
CA ALA A 347 -3.37 4.75 5.83
C ALA A 347 -3.05 4.46 7.30
N ALA A 348 -2.08 3.56 7.54
CA ALA A 348 -1.68 3.10 8.86
C ALA A 348 -1.59 4.25 9.88
N ASN A 349 -2.34 4.12 10.98
CA ASN A 349 -2.45 5.00 12.14
C ASN A 349 -3.37 6.23 12.05
N VAL A 350 -4.11 6.45 10.97
CA VAL A 350 -5.15 7.50 10.95
C VAL A 350 -6.51 6.89 11.32
N GLN A 351 -7.16 7.43 12.34
CA GLN A 351 -8.47 6.96 12.79
C GLN A 351 -9.57 7.33 11.77
N VAL A 352 -10.40 6.36 11.40
CA VAL A 352 -11.55 6.53 10.50
C VAL A 352 -12.48 7.62 11.03
N SER A 353 -12.77 7.62 12.33
CA SER A 353 -13.62 8.61 12.99
C SER A 353 -13.11 10.03 12.81
N ASP A 354 -11.79 10.24 12.89
CA ASP A 354 -11.18 11.56 12.85
C ASP A 354 -11.25 12.16 11.46
N VAL A 355 -10.98 11.36 10.42
CA VAL A 355 -11.12 11.78 9.02
C VAL A 355 -12.55 12.16 8.69
N LEU A 356 -13.51 11.30 9.03
CA LEU A 356 -14.92 11.54 8.71
C LEU A 356 -15.47 12.74 9.48
N LYS A 357 -15.14 12.85 10.76
CA LYS A 357 -15.52 13.98 11.60
C LYS A 357 -14.94 15.28 11.06
N SER A 358 -13.64 15.32 10.77
CA SER A 358 -12.96 16.52 10.29
C SER A 358 -13.50 16.98 8.93
N MET A 359 -13.76 16.06 8.00
CA MET A 359 -14.41 16.36 6.72
C MET A 359 -15.82 16.93 6.90
N MET A 360 -16.59 16.47 7.88
CA MET A 360 -17.91 17.04 8.17
C MET A 360 -17.82 18.41 8.87
N GLU A 361 -16.95 18.56 9.85
CA GLU A 361 -16.81 19.78 10.66
C GLU A 361 -16.23 20.95 9.85
N HIS A 362 -15.28 20.68 8.97
CA HIS A 362 -14.60 21.69 8.16
C HIS A 362 -15.11 21.79 6.73
N ALA A 363 -16.29 21.22 6.45
CA ALA A 363 -16.88 21.33 5.13
C ALA A 363 -16.97 22.80 4.69
N PRO A 364 -16.62 23.13 3.43
CA PRO A 364 -16.41 24.51 2.98
C PRO A 364 -17.71 25.31 2.84
N CYS A 365 -18.87 24.65 2.93
CA CYS A 365 -20.19 25.25 2.86
C CYS A 365 -21.23 24.35 3.53
N GLU A 366 -22.43 24.89 3.78
CA GLU A 366 -23.55 24.13 4.35
C GLU A 366 -23.96 22.92 3.50
N LEU A 367 -23.90 23.04 2.16
CA LEU A 367 -24.17 21.91 1.27
C LEU A 367 -23.14 20.79 1.44
N GLY A 368 -21.86 21.15 1.58
CA GLY A 368 -20.78 20.21 1.84
C GLY A 368 -20.93 19.50 3.18
N LYS A 369 -21.35 20.24 4.22
CA LYS A 369 -21.63 19.69 5.54
C LYS A 369 -22.79 18.70 5.51
N LYS A 370 -23.87 19.05 4.80
CA LYS A 370 -25.00 18.14 4.54
C LYS A 370 -24.55 16.88 3.80
N TYR A 371 -23.77 17.05 2.73
CA TYR A 371 -23.25 15.94 1.94
C TYR A 371 -22.40 14.99 2.81
N ALA A 372 -21.48 15.53 3.62
CA ALA A 372 -20.66 14.73 4.52
C ALA A 372 -21.50 13.98 5.56
N ALA A 373 -22.43 14.66 6.23
CA ALA A 373 -23.32 14.03 7.22
C ALA A 373 -24.20 12.94 6.59
N LEU A 374 -24.74 13.19 5.39
CA LEU A 374 -25.56 12.21 4.67
C LEU A 374 -24.74 11.00 4.22
N ALA A 375 -23.50 11.21 3.78
CA ALA A 375 -22.59 10.12 3.44
C ALA A 375 -22.28 9.27 4.67
N ILE A 376 -21.93 9.89 5.79
CA ILE A 376 -21.65 9.19 7.05
C ILE A 376 -22.87 8.40 7.52
N THR A 377 -24.05 9.01 7.56
CA THR A 377 -25.28 8.29 7.96
C THR A 377 -25.61 7.15 7.02
N THR A 378 -25.47 7.35 5.69
CA THR A 378 -25.75 6.31 4.69
C THR A 378 -24.82 5.12 4.80
N TYR A 379 -23.50 5.35 4.92
CA TYR A 379 -22.51 4.29 5.04
C TYR A 379 -22.46 3.69 6.45
N GLY A 380 -22.84 4.46 7.47
CA GLY A 380 -22.91 4.03 8.87
C GLY A 380 -24.21 3.34 9.26
N LYS A 381 -25.23 3.32 8.36
CA LYS A 381 -26.57 2.76 8.64
C LYS A 381 -26.46 1.43 9.37
N ARG A 382 -27.21 1.33 10.47
CA ARG A 382 -27.14 0.17 11.34
C ARG A 382 -27.66 -1.05 10.59
N GLY A 383 -26.94 -2.16 10.73
CA GLY A 383 -27.41 -3.46 10.24
C GLY A 383 -28.65 -3.93 11.00
N VAL A 384 -29.12 -5.14 10.67
CA VAL A 384 -30.22 -5.79 11.40
C VAL A 384 -29.88 -6.00 12.88
N ASP A 385 -28.60 -6.07 13.20
CA ASP A 385 -28.03 -6.20 14.54
C ASP A 385 -28.06 -4.89 15.36
N GLY A 386 -28.41 -3.76 14.75
CA GLY A 386 -28.41 -2.46 15.41
C GLY A 386 -27.01 -1.89 15.66
N HIS A 387 -25.94 -2.50 15.13
CA HIS A 387 -24.59 -1.96 15.24
C HIS A 387 -24.27 -1.02 14.08
N VAL A 388 -23.41 -0.02 14.34
CA VAL A 388 -22.91 0.89 13.30
C VAL A 388 -22.14 0.08 12.26
N ASN A 389 -22.40 0.33 10.98
CA ASN A 389 -21.66 -0.31 9.90
C ASN A 389 -20.24 0.27 9.79
N ALA A 390 -19.34 -0.28 10.60
CA ALA A 390 -17.93 0.07 10.68
C ALA A 390 -17.19 -0.08 9.34
N GLU A 391 -17.49 -1.14 8.59
CA GLU A 391 -16.88 -1.40 7.28
C GLU A 391 -17.29 -0.32 6.27
N GLY A 392 -18.58 0.02 6.21
CA GLY A 392 -19.09 1.09 5.36
C GLY A 392 -18.40 2.43 5.63
N LEU A 393 -18.27 2.82 6.91
CA LEU A 393 -17.58 4.06 7.29
C LEU A 393 -16.08 4.02 6.95
N THR A 394 -15.44 2.86 7.06
CA THR A 394 -14.04 2.68 6.66
C THR A 394 -13.88 2.86 5.14
N ILE A 395 -14.79 2.29 4.34
CA ILE A 395 -14.83 2.48 2.88
C ILE A 395 -14.97 3.97 2.55
N LEU A 396 -15.92 4.66 3.17
CA LEU A 396 -16.15 6.09 2.94
C LEU A 396 -14.89 6.94 3.24
N ALA A 397 -14.23 6.68 4.38
CA ALA A 397 -13.01 7.40 4.75
C ALA A 397 -11.89 7.18 3.71
N ASN A 398 -11.71 5.94 3.26
CA ASN A 398 -10.73 5.61 2.22
C ASN A 398 -11.06 6.25 0.88
N GLU A 399 -12.34 6.36 0.51
CA GLU A 399 -12.78 7.09 -0.69
C GLU A 399 -12.46 8.59 -0.57
N TRP A 400 -12.72 9.22 0.57
CA TRP A 400 -12.39 10.63 0.79
C TRP A 400 -10.89 10.89 0.74
N ILE A 401 -10.08 10.00 1.32
CA ILE A 401 -8.62 10.06 1.22
C ILE A 401 -8.18 9.93 -0.24
N SER A 402 -8.70 8.93 -0.96
CA SER A 402 -8.23 8.59 -2.32
C SER A 402 -8.69 9.57 -3.39
N TYR A 403 -9.92 10.10 -3.27
CA TYR A 403 -10.55 10.90 -4.31
C TYR A 403 -10.63 12.39 -3.98
N ILE A 404 -10.44 12.82 -2.73
CA ILE A 404 -10.38 14.24 -2.36
C ILE A 404 -8.98 14.60 -1.86
N LEU A 405 -8.50 13.99 -0.78
CA LEU A 405 -7.30 14.48 -0.09
C LEU A 405 -6.01 14.22 -0.88
N LEU A 406 -5.84 13.00 -1.40
CA LEU A 406 -4.65 12.62 -2.17
C LEU A 406 -4.50 13.44 -3.46
N PRO A 407 -5.53 13.63 -4.32
CA PRO A 407 -5.39 14.43 -5.53
C PRO A 407 -4.95 15.87 -5.22
N PHE A 408 -5.50 16.47 -4.17
CA PHE A 408 -5.04 17.78 -3.73
C PHE A 408 -3.59 17.73 -3.30
N LYS A 409 -3.21 16.83 -2.40
CA LYS A 409 -1.83 16.76 -1.92
C LYS A 409 -0.80 16.45 -3.02
N SER A 410 -1.09 15.50 -3.91
CA SER A 410 -0.18 15.07 -4.99
C SER A 410 0.04 16.13 -6.05
N THR A 411 -0.99 16.90 -6.41
CA THR A 411 -0.88 17.94 -7.43
C THR A 411 0.07 19.09 -7.04
N TYR A 412 0.35 19.30 -5.75
CA TYR A 412 1.32 20.32 -5.32
C TYR A 412 2.76 19.80 -5.26
N LYS A 413 2.99 18.51 -5.01
CA LYS A 413 4.35 17.93 -4.97
C LYS A 413 4.98 17.89 -6.36
N HIS A 414 4.20 17.57 -7.39
CA HIS A 414 4.72 17.48 -8.76
C HIS A 414 5.24 18.82 -9.33
N ASP A 415 4.67 19.95 -8.93
CA ASP A 415 5.10 21.26 -9.45
C ASP A 415 6.44 21.74 -8.85
N GLN A 416 6.88 21.17 -7.72
CA GLN A 416 8.13 21.61 -7.08
C GLN A 416 9.38 21.09 -7.80
N SER A 417 9.31 19.94 -8.49
CA SER A 417 10.46 19.37 -9.20
C SER A 417 10.86 20.17 -10.44
N ASP A 418 9.89 20.80 -11.10
CA ASP A 418 10.11 21.49 -12.38
C ASP A 418 10.59 22.95 -12.21
N PHE A 419 10.61 23.45 -10.97
CA PHE A 419 10.76 24.87 -10.69
C PHE A 419 12.18 25.43 -10.91
N TRP A 420 13.23 24.58 -10.96
CA TRP A 420 14.61 25.04 -11.15
C TRP A 420 15.10 25.05 -12.61
N GLY A 421 14.25 24.70 -13.59
CA GLY A 421 14.59 24.70 -15.01
C GLY A 421 13.85 25.80 -15.81
N PRO A 422 14.51 26.80 -16.41
CA PRO A 422 13.87 27.83 -17.23
C PRO A 422 13.16 27.33 -18.51
N ASP A 423 13.35 26.06 -18.90
CA ASP A 423 13.02 25.58 -20.26
C ASP A 423 12.02 24.42 -20.37
N ILE A 424 11.48 23.88 -19.27
CA ILE A 424 10.50 22.76 -19.36
C ILE A 424 9.07 23.28 -19.27
N ALA A 425 8.71 24.19 -20.16
CA ALA A 425 7.32 24.49 -20.46
C ALA A 425 6.72 23.36 -21.33
N SER A 426 6.69 22.10 -20.87
CA SER A 426 6.09 21.01 -21.65
C SER A 426 5.85 19.73 -20.84
N THR A 427 4.87 19.72 -19.95
CA THR A 427 3.96 18.56 -19.99
C THR A 427 3.21 18.66 -21.30
N LYS A 428 3.61 17.89 -22.33
CA LYS A 428 2.93 17.86 -23.62
C LYS A 428 1.47 17.48 -23.38
N PHE A 429 0.57 18.46 -23.39
CA PHE A 429 -0.85 18.21 -23.55
C PHE A 429 -1.01 17.51 -24.88
N THR A 430 -1.37 16.22 -24.87
CA THR A 430 -1.70 15.50 -26.10
C THR A 430 -2.85 16.24 -26.79
N PRO A 431 -2.71 16.66 -28.06
CA PRO A 431 -3.74 17.42 -28.77
C PRO A 431 -5.10 16.71 -28.69
N SER A 432 -6.18 17.46 -28.45
CA SER A 432 -7.55 16.93 -28.53
C SER A 432 -7.97 16.89 -29.99
N ASN A 433 -8.28 15.72 -30.52
CA ASN A 433 -8.81 15.55 -31.88
C ASN A 433 -10.33 15.83 -31.97
N SER A 434 -10.94 16.49 -30.98
CA SER A 434 -12.34 16.94 -31.07
C SER A 434 -12.44 18.16 -32.00
N LYS A 435 -12.63 17.88 -33.29
CA LYS A 435 -12.93 18.85 -34.36
C LYS A 435 -14.29 19.52 -34.10
N THR A 436 -14.36 20.53 -33.23
CA THR A 436 -15.49 21.49 -33.20
C THR A 436 -15.27 22.74 -32.33
N GLU A 437 -14.02 23.15 -32.05
CA GLU A 437 -13.78 24.42 -31.35
C GLU A 437 -13.38 25.55 -32.31
N ILE A 438 -14.13 26.65 -32.19
CA ILE A 438 -13.98 27.93 -32.88
C ILE A 438 -12.51 28.41 -32.82
N PRO A 439 -11.95 29.01 -33.89
CA PRO A 439 -10.54 29.39 -33.97
C PRO A 439 -10.23 30.62 -33.11
N SER A 440 -10.19 30.47 -31.79
CA SER A 440 -9.32 31.28 -30.95
C SER A 440 -7.91 30.75 -31.15
N GLY A 441 -7.03 31.54 -31.79
CA GLY A 441 -5.67 31.11 -32.14
C GLY A 441 -4.93 30.41 -30.98
N PRO A 442 -4.01 29.48 -31.28
CA PRO A 442 -3.40 28.59 -30.29
C PRO A 442 -2.47 29.38 -29.37
N ARG A 443 -3.03 30.01 -28.33
CA ARG A 443 -2.24 30.55 -27.23
C ARG A 443 -1.67 29.38 -26.45
N THR A 444 -0.35 29.35 -26.36
CA THR A 444 0.38 28.32 -25.63
C THR A 444 0.00 28.37 -24.14
N ALA A 445 0.21 27.28 -23.39
CA ALA A 445 0.00 27.28 -21.94
C ALA A 445 0.82 28.39 -21.25
N ALA A 446 2.01 28.68 -21.76
CA ALA A 446 2.87 29.77 -21.30
C ALA A 446 2.22 31.15 -21.48
N ASP A 447 1.56 31.41 -22.61
CA ASP A 447 0.86 32.67 -22.85
C ASP A 447 -0.33 32.87 -21.88
N LYS A 448 -1.04 31.78 -21.58
CA LYS A 448 -2.14 31.79 -20.61
C LYS A 448 -1.61 32.12 -19.21
N TYR A 449 -0.53 31.48 -18.76
CA TYR A 449 0.08 31.77 -17.46
C TYR A 449 0.65 33.19 -17.38
N LYS A 450 1.33 33.67 -18.42
CA LYS A 450 1.84 35.05 -18.49
C LYS A 450 0.70 36.07 -18.39
N THR A 451 -0.43 35.80 -19.06
CA THR A 451 -1.63 36.64 -18.98
C THR A 451 -2.22 36.63 -17.57
N PHE A 452 -2.38 35.45 -16.98
CA PHE A 452 -2.87 35.27 -15.60
C PHE A 452 -2.00 36.05 -14.60
N ARG A 453 -0.68 35.84 -14.62
CA ARG A 453 0.28 36.55 -13.77
C ARG A 453 0.23 38.06 -13.97
N LYS A 454 0.11 38.54 -15.22
CA LYS A 454 0.00 39.98 -15.52
C LYS A 454 -1.28 40.58 -14.92
N LEU A 455 -2.41 39.90 -15.00
CA LEU A 455 -3.67 40.38 -14.42
C LEU A 455 -3.62 40.42 -12.90
N LEU A 456 -3.09 39.38 -12.25
CA LEU A 456 -2.90 39.36 -10.80
C LEU A 456 -1.94 40.46 -10.34
N ALA A 457 -0.83 40.69 -11.07
CA ALA A 457 0.11 41.78 -10.84
C ALA A 457 -0.54 43.16 -10.86
N ARG A 458 -1.51 43.39 -11.77
CA ARG A 458 -2.29 44.63 -11.81
C ARG A 458 -3.24 44.72 -10.63
N ARG A 459 -4.03 43.66 -10.37
CA ARG A 459 -5.01 43.60 -9.26
C ARG A 459 -4.36 43.91 -7.92
N GLN A 460 -3.20 43.33 -7.63
CA GLN A 460 -2.53 43.46 -6.32
C GLN A 460 -1.40 44.50 -6.30
N ARG A 461 -1.27 45.36 -7.34
CA ARG A 461 -0.15 46.33 -7.48
C ARG A 461 1.24 45.70 -7.25
N ARG A 462 1.42 44.47 -7.75
CA ARG A 462 2.65 43.67 -7.54
C ARG A 462 3.02 43.51 -6.05
N GLN A 463 2.03 43.37 -5.18
CA GLN A 463 2.22 43.06 -3.77
C GLN A 463 1.80 41.62 -3.47
N CYS A 464 2.50 41.00 -2.53
CA CYS A 464 2.09 39.74 -1.95
C CYS A 464 0.79 39.94 -1.13
N ALA A 465 -0.17 39.01 -1.25
CA ALA A 465 -1.46 39.09 -0.57
C ALA A 465 -1.34 39.16 0.95
N VAL A 466 -0.40 38.39 1.51
CA VAL A 466 -0.25 38.16 2.95
C VAL A 466 0.84 39.01 3.59
N PHE A 467 1.50 39.88 2.82
CA PHE A 467 2.58 40.73 3.33
C PHE A 467 2.35 42.20 3.04
N LYS A 468 2.78 43.05 3.97
CA LYS A 468 3.01 44.46 3.65
C LYS A 468 4.47 44.58 3.20
N PRO A 469 4.74 45.08 1.98
CA PRO A 469 6.11 45.10 1.48
C PRO A 469 7.00 46.02 2.33
N CYS A 470 8.03 45.44 2.93
CA CYS A 470 9.22 46.15 3.43
C CYS A 470 10.34 46.18 2.35
N GLY A 471 9.99 46.27 1.07
CA GLY A 471 10.96 46.22 -0.03
C GLY A 471 10.41 45.63 -1.34
N ARG A 472 11.30 45.43 -2.31
CA ARG A 472 11.00 44.71 -3.56
C ARG A 472 11.23 43.22 -3.34
N PHE A 473 10.15 42.46 -3.19
CA PHE A 473 10.21 41.00 -3.12
C PHE A 473 9.89 40.38 -4.48
N PHE A 474 10.47 39.21 -4.75
CA PHE A 474 9.97 38.34 -5.80
C PHE A 474 8.57 37.87 -5.40
N ILE A 475 7.64 37.89 -6.36
CA ILE A 475 6.27 37.45 -6.17
C ILE A 475 5.89 36.49 -7.29
N GLU A 476 4.97 35.58 -7.00
CA GLU A 476 4.53 34.51 -7.87
C GLU A 476 3.02 34.45 -7.94
N ALA A 477 2.52 34.05 -9.11
CA ALA A 477 1.11 33.83 -9.30
C ALA A 477 0.76 32.43 -8.80
N THR A 478 0.04 32.38 -7.67
CA THR A 478 -0.41 31.16 -7.03
C THR A 478 -1.84 30.86 -7.45
N HIS A 479 -2.09 29.61 -7.87
CA HIS A 479 -3.45 29.13 -8.05
C HIS A 479 -4.01 28.63 -6.71
N ILE A 480 -5.30 28.83 -6.47
CA ILE A 480 -5.97 28.24 -5.29
C ILE A 480 -6.18 26.76 -5.51
N LEU A 481 -6.89 26.40 -6.58
CA LEU A 481 -7.08 25.03 -7.03
C LEU A 481 -6.10 24.77 -8.18
N LYS A 482 -5.23 23.77 -8.03
CA LYS A 482 -4.22 23.51 -9.04
C LYS A 482 -4.85 23.11 -10.37
N PRO A 483 -4.35 23.67 -11.49
CA PRO A 483 -4.70 23.24 -12.83
C PRO A 483 -4.69 21.71 -13.00
N SER A 484 -3.68 21.03 -12.47
CA SER A 484 -3.49 19.57 -12.60
C SER A 484 -4.64 18.73 -12.07
N LEU A 485 -5.41 19.22 -11.09
CA LEU A 485 -6.65 18.55 -10.63
C LEU A 485 -7.66 18.36 -11.78
N VAL A 486 -7.62 19.26 -12.77
CA VAL A 486 -8.56 19.39 -13.90
C VAL A 486 -8.02 18.88 -15.23
N VAL A 487 -6.96 18.09 -15.22
CA VAL A 487 -6.46 17.51 -16.48
C VAL A 487 -7.34 16.32 -16.84
N ASN A 488 -8.25 16.51 -17.80
CA ASN A 488 -9.05 15.43 -18.36
C ASN A 488 -8.12 14.37 -18.96
N LYS A 489 -7.95 13.25 -18.25
CA LYS A 489 -7.22 12.11 -18.77
C LYS A 489 -8.12 11.44 -19.81
N LYS A 490 -7.64 11.39 -21.06
CA LYS A 490 -8.51 11.08 -22.21
C LYS A 490 -8.93 9.62 -22.31
N HIS A 491 -8.22 8.67 -21.69
CA HIS A 491 -8.51 7.24 -21.82
C HIS A 491 -8.15 6.44 -20.55
N GLY A 492 -9.00 5.46 -20.18
CA GLY A 492 -8.68 4.40 -19.20
C GLY A 492 -9.31 4.55 -17.80
N ALA A 493 -8.87 3.71 -16.87
CA ALA A 493 -9.31 3.66 -15.46
C ALA A 493 -9.11 4.99 -14.70
N ASP A 494 -8.19 5.81 -15.19
CA ASP A 494 -7.90 7.15 -14.72
C ASP A 494 -9.09 8.12 -14.87
N MET A 495 -9.92 7.93 -15.90
CA MET A 495 -11.10 8.77 -16.14
C MET A 495 -12.15 8.56 -15.05
N VAL A 496 -12.38 7.31 -14.64
CA VAL A 496 -13.35 6.96 -13.58
C VAL A 496 -12.96 7.58 -12.23
N THR A 497 -11.66 7.57 -11.92
CA THR A 497 -11.13 8.19 -10.69
C THR A 497 -11.37 9.70 -10.69
N GLN A 498 -11.12 10.35 -11.82
CA GLN A 498 -11.33 11.78 -11.97
C GLN A 498 -12.80 12.17 -11.89
N ASP A 499 -13.70 11.39 -12.50
CA ASP A 499 -15.15 11.63 -12.44
C ASP A 499 -15.67 11.52 -11.00
N LYS A 500 -15.21 10.51 -10.24
CA LYS A 500 -15.51 10.39 -8.81
C LYS A 500 -15.00 11.59 -8.02
N THR A 501 -13.73 11.98 -8.19
CA THR A 501 -13.18 13.18 -7.56
C THR A 501 -14.03 14.42 -7.86
N TRP A 502 -14.47 14.59 -9.11
CA TRP A 502 -15.29 15.74 -9.48
C TRP A 502 -16.67 15.72 -8.86
N ASP A 503 -17.37 14.60 -8.92
CA ASP A 503 -18.69 14.43 -8.32
C ASP A 503 -18.65 14.77 -6.82
N MET A 504 -17.65 14.23 -6.11
CA MET A 504 -17.45 14.50 -4.69
C MET A 504 -17.12 15.96 -4.41
N LEU A 505 -16.23 16.59 -5.19
CA LEU A 505 -15.90 18.02 -5.02
C LEU A 505 -17.06 18.95 -5.36
N CYS A 506 -17.93 18.57 -6.30
CA CYS A 506 -19.13 19.35 -6.61
C CYS A 506 -20.08 19.39 -5.42
N HIS A 507 -20.31 18.25 -4.78
CA HIS A 507 -21.20 18.16 -3.63
C HIS A 507 -20.56 18.71 -2.35
N TYR A 508 -19.28 18.43 -2.13
CA TYR A 508 -18.56 18.89 -0.94
C TYR A 508 -18.24 20.40 -0.99
N GLY A 509 -17.84 20.92 -2.14
CA GLY A 509 -17.42 22.30 -2.32
C GLY A 509 -18.52 23.29 -2.71
N ASP A 510 -19.70 22.80 -3.14
CA ASP A 510 -20.68 23.59 -3.89
C ASP A 510 -20.04 24.33 -5.10
N ILE A 511 -19.22 23.58 -5.84
CA ILE A 511 -18.50 24.09 -7.01
C ILE A 511 -18.86 23.25 -8.23
N SER A 512 -19.55 23.82 -9.21
CA SER A 512 -19.82 23.11 -10.46
C SER A 512 -18.54 22.81 -11.25
N VAL A 513 -18.48 21.62 -11.87
CA VAL A 513 -17.37 21.23 -12.77
C VAL A 513 -17.12 22.29 -13.84
N LYS A 514 -18.19 22.84 -14.42
CA LYS A 514 -18.14 23.92 -15.41
C LYS A 514 -17.42 25.16 -14.86
N ASN A 515 -17.74 25.58 -13.64
CA ASN A 515 -17.07 26.71 -13.00
C ASN A 515 -15.57 26.46 -12.82
N ILE A 516 -15.17 25.25 -12.43
CA ILE A 516 -13.75 24.91 -12.25
C ILE A 516 -13.02 24.90 -13.59
N GLN A 517 -13.59 24.24 -14.60
CA GLN A 517 -13.00 24.14 -15.93
C GLN A 517 -12.85 25.50 -16.60
N GLU A 518 -13.89 26.34 -16.57
CA GLU A 518 -13.89 27.67 -17.19
C GLU A 518 -12.99 28.66 -16.45
N LYS A 519 -12.93 28.58 -15.11
CA LYS A 519 -12.20 29.53 -14.27
C LYS A 519 -10.79 29.07 -13.88
N ARG A 520 -10.36 27.87 -14.29
CA ARG A 520 -9.07 27.25 -13.94
C ARG A 520 -7.87 28.20 -14.09
N GLY A 521 -7.79 28.90 -15.21
CA GLY A 521 -6.72 29.87 -15.52
C GLY A 521 -7.11 31.34 -15.32
N GLY A 522 -8.27 31.60 -14.72
CA GLY A 522 -8.80 32.93 -14.48
C GLY A 522 -8.33 33.53 -13.15
N THR A 523 -8.44 34.84 -12.99
CA THR A 523 -8.01 35.56 -11.78
C THR A 523 -8.83 35.21 -10.53
N LEU A 524 -10.01 34.62 -10.71
CA LEU A 524 -10.83 34.05 -9.64
C LEU A 524 -10.13 32.89 -8.92
N ASN A 525 -9.23 32.17 -9.60
CA ASN A 525 -8.52 31.02 -9.06
C ASN A 525 -7.08 31.36 -8.64
N GLY A 526 -6.77 32.60 -8.28
CA GLY A 526 -5.43 32.89 -7.79
C GLY A 526 -5.15 34.29 -7.30
N PHE A 527 -3.95 34.44 -6.78
CA PHE A 527 -3.40 35.67 -6.21
C PHE A 527 -1.86 35.62 -6.20
N LEU A 528 -1.23 36.75 -5.89
CA LEU A 528 0.22 36.86 -5.77
C LEU A 528 0.70 36.53 -4.36
N LEU A 529 1.71 35.68 -4.26
CA LEU A 529 2.43 35.37 -3.03
C LEU A 529 3.94 35.58 -3.19
N GLU A 530 4.64 35.73 -2.08
CA GLU A 530 6.09 35.57 -2.02
C GLU A 530 6.43 34.06 -2.18
N PRO A 531 7.56 33.67 -2.80
CA PRO A 531 7.89 32.26 -3.08
C PRO A 531 7.79 31.29 -1.89
N GLY A 532 8.31 31.65 -0.71
CA GLY A 532 8.17 30.85 0.51
C GLY A 532 6.72 30.69 0.96
N MET A 533 5.93 31.76 0.89
CA MET A 533 4.49 31.68 1.14
C MET A 533 3.75 30.84 0.11
N HIS A 534 4.14 30.92 -1.16
CA HIS A 534 3.54 30.13 -2.22
C HIS A 534 3.76 28.63 -1.96
N LYS A 535 4.99 28.25 -1.61
CA LYS A 535 5.34 26.86 -1.27
C LYS A 535 4.52 26.34 -0.09
N THR A 536 4.52 27.07 1.03
CA THR A 536 3.81 26.65 2.25
C THR A 536 2.27 26.65 2.09
N PHE A 537 1.71 27.57 1.28
CA PHE A 537 0.28 27.54 0.92
C PHE A 537 -0.07 26.31 0.09
N ALA A 538 0.79 25.97 -0.87
CA ALA A 538 0.67 24.77 -1.70
C ALA A 538 0.78 23.48 -0.87
N GLU A 539 1.57 23.48 0.20
CA GLU A 539 1.76 22.33 1.09
C GLU A 539 0.65 22.17 2.15
N PHE A 540 -0.31 23.09 2.17
CA PHE A 540 -1.41 23.18 3.15
C PHE A 540 -0.93 23.46 4.58
N GLU A 541 0.19 24.15 4.74
CA GLU A 541 0.69 24.56 6.05
C GLU A 541 -0.08 25.73 6.66
N TRP A 542 -0.79 26.48 5.81
CA TRP A 542 -1.68 27.56 6.21
C TRP A 542 -2.78 27.77 5.16
N CYS A 543 -3.86 28.45 5.54
CA CYS A 543 -4.99 28.75 4.66
C CYS A 543 -5.65 30.10 4.97
N PHE A 544 -6.64 30.47 4.13
CA PHE A 544 -7.48 31.65 4.33
C PHE A 544 -8.84 31.24 4.90
N VAL A 545 -9.21 31.75 6.07
CA VAL A 545 -10.51 31.51 6.73
C VAL A 545 -11.36 32.77 6.63
N ALA A 546 -12.61 32.67 6.17
CA ALA A 546 -13.47 33.84 6.02
C ALA A 546 -13.81 34.49 7.37
N THR A 547 -13.75 35.82 7.45
CA THR A 547 -14.08 36.57 8.69
C THR A 547 -15.57 36.94 8.79
N GLY A 548 -16.37 36.59 7.79
CA GLY A 548 -17.76 37.07 7.61
C GLY A 548 -17.86 38.41 6.88
N VAL A 549 -16.75 39.16 6.74
CA VAL A 549 -16.70 40.36 5.91
C VAL A 549 -16.34 39.97 4.48
N LYS A 550 -17.08 40.52 3.50
CA LYS A 550 -16.89 40.21 2.08
C LYS A 550 -15.44 40.46 1.66
N ASN A 551 -14.83 39.48 1.00
CA ASN A 551 -13.44 39.50 0.52
C ASN A 551 -12.35 39.63 1.62
N GLN A 552 -12.70 39.46 2.89
CA GLN A 552 -11.77 39.51 4.00
C GLN A 552 -11.58 38.12 4.63
N TYR A 553 -10.33 37.78 4.90
CA TYR A 553 -9.93 36.46 5.37
C TYR A 553 -8.84 36.56 6.44
N GLU A 554 -8.92 35.72 7.47
CA GLU A 554 -7.85 35.48 8.43
C GLU A 554 -6.86 34.44 7.87
N VAL A 555 -5.56 34.69 8.07
CA VAL A 555 -4.49 33.74 7.74
C VAL A 555 -4.31 32.80 8.92
N ARG A 556 -4.68 31.53 8.73
CA ARG A 556 -4.56 30.49 9.76
C ARG A 556 -3.41 29.55 9.44
N TRP A 557 -2.50 29.38 10.40
CA TRP A 557 -1.37 28.47 10.31
C TRP A 557 -1.66 27.14 11.03
N PHE A 558 -1.17 26.05 10.46
CA PHE A 558 -1.18 24.70 11.06
C PHE A 558 0.22 24.25 11.49
N THR A 559 1.26 24.87 10.93
CA THR A 559 2.66 24.71 11.31
C THR A 559 3.18 26.00 11.94
N GLU A 560 4.44 25.98 12.39
CA GLU A 560 5.09 27.17 12.90
C GLU A 560 5.22 28.23 11.79
N PRO A 561 4.70 29.45 11.96
CA PRO A 561 4.74 30.47 10.92
C PRO A 561 6.18 30.79 10.53
N LEU A 562 6.41 31.04 9.24
CA LEU A 562 7.72 31.49 8.76
C LEU A 562 8.15 32.75 9.53
N ALA A 563 9.42 32.80 9.97
CA ALA A 563 9.91 33.89 10.83
C ALA A 563 9.64 35.29 10.26
N PHE A 564 9.75 35.45 8.93
CA PHE A 564 9.44 36.71 8.28
C PHE A 564 7.94 37.03 8.27
N PHE A 565 7.05 36.03 8.26
CA PHE A 565 5.61 36.22 8.47
C PHE A 565 5.30 36.74 9.87
N VAL A 566 5.97 36.24 10.90
CA VAL A 566 5.79 36.74 12.28
C VAL A 566 6.07 38.24 12.37
N HIS A 567 7.06 38.74 11.64
CA HIS A 567 7.45 40.15 11.68
C HIS A 567 6.65 41.06 10.74
N CYS A 568 6.30 40.58 9.54
CA CYS A 568 5.77 41.43 8.46
C CYS A 568 4.42 40.96 7.89
N GLY A 569 3.93 39.80 8.34
CA GLY A 569 2.74 39.13 7.84
C GLY A 569 1.46 39.85 8.25
N ARG A 570 0.47 39.81 7.37
CA ARG A 570 -0.88 40.27 7.65
C ARG A 570 -1.67 39.10 8.23
N LYS A 571 -2.18 39.27 9.46
CA LYS A 571 -3.10 38.30 10.06
C LYS A 571 -4.44 38.27 9.35
N VAL A 572 -4.88 39.42 8.83
CA VAL A 572 -6.12 39.58 8.06
C VAL A 572 -5.78 40.16 6.70
N VAL A 573 -6.29 39.52 5.65
CA VAL A 573 -6.11 39.89 4.24
C VAL A 573 -7.45 40.28 3.65
N GLU A 574 -7.49 41.43 3.00
CA GLU A 574 -8.62 41.88 2.21
C GLU A 574 -8.23 41.89 0.73
N PHE A 575 -8.97 41.15 -0.10
CA PHE A 575 -8.71 41.08 -1.53
C PHE A 575 -9.46 42.18 -2.27
N GLU A 576 -8.72 43.22 -2.65
CA GLU A 576 -9.22 44.34 -3.44
C GLU A 576 -8.62 44.37 -4.86
N ASP A 577 -9.37 44.93 -5.82
CA ASP A 577 -8.81 45.28 -7.12
C ASP A 577 -8.21 46.69 -7.08
N HIS A 578 -6.89 46.75 -7.03
CA HIS A 578 -6.17 48.01 -7.01
C HIS A 578 -5.86 48.58 -8.41
N SER A 579 -6.28 47.90 -9.48
CA SER A 579 -6.06 48.33 -10.86
C SER A 579 -7.15 49.28 -11.38
N GLY A 580 -8.37 49.20 -10.83
CA GLY A 580 -9.53 49.95 -11.31
C GLY A 580 -10.15 49.36 -12.59
N GLU A 581 -9.71 48.18 -13.02
CA GLU A 581 -10.16 47.53 -14.26
C GLU A 581 -11.26 46.49 -14.04
N GLY A 582 -11.69 46.29 -12.79
CA GLY A 582 -12.68 45.27 -12.45
C GLY A 582 -12.09 43.86 -12.49
N ILE A 583 -10.79 43.70 -12.17
CA ILE A 583 -10.15 42.39 -12.11
C ILE A 583 -10.69 41.65 -10.88
N ALA A 584 -11.44 40.58 -11.10
CA ALA A 584 -12.13 39.87 -10.03
C ALA A 584 -11.17 39.38 -8.92
N SER A 585 -11.58 39.58 -7.66
CA SER A 585 -10.97 38.99 -6.47
C SER A 585 -11.08 37.46 -6.49
N PRO A 586 -10.28 36.74 -5.69
CA PRO A 586 -10.37 35.28 -5.65
C PRO A 586 -11.78 34.80 -5.25
N GLU A 587 -12.24 33.71 -5.87
CA GLU A 587 -13.56 33.13 -5.59
C GLU A 587 -13.58 32.58 -4.16
N PRO A 588 -14.51 33.06 -3.29
CA PRO A 588 -14.55 32.66 -1.88
C PRO A 588 -14.67 31.13 -1.68
N ARG A 589 -15.41 30.44 -2.55
CA ARG A 589 -15.59 28.99 -2.50
C ARG A 589 -14.30 28.21 -2.74
N PHE A 590 -13.40 28.73 -3.58
CA PHE A 590 -12.10 28.07 -3.80
C PHE A 590 -11.22 28.19 -2.57
N LEU A 591 -11.22 29.37 -1.92
CA LEU A 591 -10.50 29.60 -0.66
C LEU A 591 -11.07 28.72 0.46
N ALA A 592 -12.40 28.64 0.58
CA ALA A 592 -13.07 27.80 1.56
C ALA A 592 -12.74 26.31 1.35
N LEU A 593 -12.75 25.82 0.11
CA LEU A 593 -12.38 24.44 -0.19
C LEU A 593 -10.91 24.14 0.14
N HIS A 594 -9.99 25.05 -0.18
CA HIS A 594 -8.57 24.91 0.21
C HIS A 594 -8.42 24.88 1.73
N ALA A 595 -9.10 25.76 2.46
CA ALA A 595 -9.09 25.78 3.92
C ALA A 595 -9.66 24.50 4.53
N ALA A 596 -10.80 24.01 4.02
CA ALA A 596 -11.40 22.75 4.43
C ALA A 596 -10.41 21.57 4.32
N ILE A 597 -9.73 21.47 3.17
CA ILE A 597 -8.73 20.42 2.93
C ILE A 597 -7.52 20.61 3.83
N ALA A 598 -7.03 21.84 4.02
CA ALA A 598 -5.90 22.13 4.91
C ALA A 598 -6.20 21.68 6.35
N HIS A 599 -7.40 21.98 6.85
CA HIS A 599 -7.87 21.55 8.15
C HIS A 599 -7.85 20.03 8.30
N VAL A 600 -8.48 19.32 7.36
CA VAL A 600 -8.56 17.85 7.40
C VAL A 600 -7.16 17.22 7.35
N LEU A 601 -6.30 17.69 6.45
CA LEU A 601 -4.94 17.18 6.30
C LEU A 601 -4.12 17.31 7.60
N ASN A 602 -4.24 18.44 8.30
CA ASN A 602 -3.43 18.72 9.49
C ASN A 602 -4.02 18.15 10.78
N GLU A 603 -5.33 18.29 11.00
CA GLU A 603 -5.97 17.86 12.26
C GLU A 603 -6.00 16.33 12.42
N THR A 604 -6.12 15.60 11.31
CA THR A 604 -6.18 14.13 11.32
C THR A 604 -4.81 13.48 11.19
N GLY A 605 -3.76 14.26 10.88
CA GLY A 605 -2.42 13.75 10.57
C GLY A 605 -2.29 13.07 9.19
N ILE A 606 -3.38 12.89 8.44
CA ILE A 606 -3.35 12.23 7.11
C ILE A 606 -2.44 12.98 6.12
N GLY A 607 -2.28 14.30 6.26
CA GLY A 607 -1.37 15.07 5.42
C GLY A 607 0.08 14.61 5.52
N LYS A 608 0.56 14.29 6.73
CA LYS A 608 1.91 13.77 6.96
C LYS A 608 2.07 12.36 6.40
N PHE A 609 1.07 11.52 6.57
CA PHE A 609 1.05 10.18 5.97
C PHE A 609 1.15 10.25 4.44
N LEU A 610 0.35 11.12 3.80
CA LEU A 610 0.39 11.31 2.36
C LEU A 610 1.73 11.89 1.88
N ASP A 611 2.35 12.78 2.65
CA ASP A 611 3.70 13.28 2.37
C ASP A 611 4.73 12.14 2.36
N LEU A 612 4.73 11.29 3.39
CA LEU A 612 5.62 10.11 3.46
C LEU A 612 5.35 9.12 2.33
N LEU A 613 4.08 8.90 2.00
CA LEU A 613 3.69 8.04 0.89
C LEU A 613 4.26 8.59 -0.42
N MET A 614 4.06 9.87 -0.71
CA MET A 614 4.57 10.45 -1.96
C MET A 614 6.09 10.52 -2.00
N GLU A 615 6.77 10.77 -0.88
CA GLU A 615 8.23 10.80 -0.79
C GLU A 615 8.83 9.42 -1.07
N ARG A 616 8.34 8.39 -0.39
CA ARG A 616 8.80 7.00 -0.56
C ARG A 616 8.58 6.46 -1.98
N PHE A 617 7.56 6.96 -2.65
CA PHE A 617 7.15 6.53 -3.96
C PHE A 617 7.41 7.57 -5.05
N ASN A 618 8.22 8.59 -4.76
CA ASN A 618 8.52 9.66 -5.68
C ASN A 618 9.36 9.13 -6.85
N PRO A 619 8.88 9.22 -8.09
CA PRO A 619 9.59 8.69 -9.25
C PRO A 619 10.75 9.55 -9.74
N ALA A 620 11.02 10.69 -9.08
CA ALA A 620 12.34 11.31 -9.23
C ALA A 620 13.47 10.39 -8.70
N GLU A 621 13.13 9.48 -7.79
CA GLU A 621 14.03 8.45 -7.24
C GLU A 621 13.65 7.02 -7.71
N SER A 622 12.42 6.81 -8.18
CA SER A 622 11.93 5.51 -8.69
C SER A 622 11.81 5.50 -10.22
N LEU A 623 12.26 4.41 -10.86
CA LEU A 623 12.27 4.22 -12.33
C LEU A 623 10.86 4.21 -13.00
N VAL A 624 9.76 4.33 -12.24
CA VAL A 624 8.37 4.21 -12.75
C VAL A 624 7.69 5.58 -12.89
N SER A 625 7.21 5.93 -14.09
CA SER A 625 6.58 7.24 -14.36
C SER A 625 5.37 7.59 -13.47
N PRO A 626 5.27 8.84 -12.96
CA PRO A 626 4.21 9.29 -12.04
C PRO A 626 2.79 9.30 -12.61
N SER A 627 2.65 9.31 -13.94
CA SER A 627 1.34 9.43 -14.58
C SER A 627 0.42 8.21 -14.37
N LYS A 628 0.95 7.10 -13.86
CA LYS A 628 0.25 5.83 -13.62
C LYS A 628 -0.31 5.65 -12.20
N PHE A 629 -0.17 6.63 -11.31
CA PHE A 629 -0.70 6.53 -9.94
C PHE A 629 -2.24 6.61 -9.94
N GLY A 630 -2.90 5.46 -9.80
CA GLY A 630 -4.35 5.33 -9.65
C GLY A 630 -4.76 4.99 -8.20
N GLY A 631 -6.05 5.13 -7.86
CA GLY A 631 -6.53 4.88 -6.49
C GLY A 631 -6.23 3.46 -5.95
N ARG A 632 -6.17 2.44 -6.80
CA ARG A 632 -5.79 1.07 -6.40
C ARG A 632 -4.31 0.93 -6.04
N ASP A 633 -3.45 1.71 -6.68
CA ASP A 633 -2.01 1.75 -6.43
C ASP A 633 -1.72 2.44 -5.08
N LEU A 634 -2.56 3.40 -4.67
CA LEU A 634 -2.49 3.98 -3.31
C LEU A 634 -2.71 2.93 -2.22
N ALA A 635 -3.76 2.10 -2.35
CA ALA A 635 -4.06 1.06 -1.36
C ALA A 635 -2.92 0.03 -1.26
N LEU A 636 -2.35 -0.37 -2.41
CA LEU A 636 -1.20 -1.26 -2.47
C LEU A 636 0.03 -0.64 -1.77
N ARG A 637 0.34 0.62 -2.08
CA ARG A 637 1.47 1.34 -1.50
C ARG A 637 1.32 1.59 -0.01
N ALA A 638 0.11 1.91 0.44
CA ALA A 638 -0.21 2.07 1.85
C ALA A 638 -0.03 0.74 2.61
N MET A 639 -0.51 -0.38 2.04
CA MET A 639 -0.23 -1.72 2.58
C MET A 639 1.27 -2.02 2.65
N VAL A 640 2.04 -1.68 1.61
CA VAL A 640 3.51 -1.86 1.61
C VAL A 640 4.18 -1.00 2.69
N MET A 641 3.71 0.24 2.92
CA MET A 641 4.24 1.08 4.01
C MET A 641 3.91 0.51 5.39
N GLU A 642 2.70 -0.01 5.59
CA GLU A 642 2.29 -0.64 6.84
C GLU A 642 3.13 -1.89 7.14
N LEU A 643 3.31 -2.76 6.15
CA LEU A 643 4.18 -3.93 6.27
C LEU A 643 5.62 -3.54 6.61
N ALA A 644 6.18 -2.54 5.94
CA ALA A 644 7.53 -2.06 6.21
C ALA A 644 7.69 -1.41 7.60
N GLY A 645 6.66 -0.70 8.08
CA GLY A 645 6.66 -0.10 9.42
C GLY A 645 6.63 -1.14 10.54
N ASN A 646 5.93 -2.26 10.32
CA ASN A 646 5.82 -3.34 11.29
C ASN A 646 7.06 -4.25 11.35
N CYS A 647 7.89 -4.29 10.31
CA CYS A 647 9.15 -5.06 10.31
C CYS A 647 10.18 -4.58 11.36
N HIS A 648 10.07 -3.34 11.87
CA HIS A 648 10.97 -2.79 12.87
C HIS A 648 10.52 -3.00 14.33
N GLN A 649 9.34 -3.58 14.56
CA GLN A 649 8.84 -3.93 15.90
C GLN A 649 8.89 -5.44 16.11
N LEU A 650 10.09 -6.03 16.11
CA LEU A 650 10.27 -7.35 16.70
C LEU A 650 10.04 -7.25 18.22
N PRO A 651 9.37 -8.23 18.85
CA PRO A 651 9.20 -8.22 20.30
C PRO A 651 10.59 -8.16 20.95
N GLU A 652 10.81 -7.16 21.81
CA GLU A 652 12.00 -7.09 22.66
C GLU A 652 12.17 -8.46 23.31
N SER A 653 13.33 -9.08 23.09
CA SER A 653 13.63 -10.39 23.66
C SER A 653 13.37 -10.31 25.16
N THR A 654 12.36 -11.04 25.64
CA THR A 654 12.11 -11.24 27.06
C THR A 654 13.44 -11.70 27.65
N LYS A 655 14.08 -10.84 28.43
CA LYS A 655 15.30 -11.21 29.16
C LYS A 655 14.93 -12.39 30.03
N VAL A 656 15.39 -13.57 29.63
CA VAL A 656 15.44 -14.74 30.50
C VAL A 656 16.38 -14.33 31.62
N THR A 657 15.81 -13.94 32.75
CA THR A 657 16.56 -13.78 33.99
C THR A 657 16.97 -15.18 34.43
N ASP A 658 18.24 -15.51 34.22
CA ASP A 658 18.89 -16.64 34.86
C ASP A 658 18.89 -16.41 36.37
N ASP A 659 17.97 -17.10 37.05
CA ASP A 659 17.91 -17.16 38.49
C ASP A 659 18.84 -18.28 38.98
N SER A 660 20.11 -17.94 39.15
CA SER A 660 21.00 -18.64 40.08
C SER A 660 21.78 -17.59 40.86
N THR A 661 21.48 -17.39 42.14
CA THR A 661 22.33 -17.80 43.27
C THR A 661 21.73 -17.28 44.60
N ASP A 662 21.61 -18.21 45.53
CA ASP A 662 21.66 -18.11 47.00
C ASP A 662 21.11 -16.93 47.81
N GLN A 663 20.36 -17.38 48.82
CA GLN A 663 19.89 -16.69 50.01
C GLN A 663 21.03 -16.01 50.80
N THR A 664 20.79 -14.80 51.30
CA THR A 664 21.10 -14.44 52.70
C THR A 664 20.37 -13.16 53.14
N THR A 665 19.43 -13.35 54.05
CA THR A 665 18.95 -12.47 55.15
C THR A 665 19.40 -11.00 55.22
N SER A 666 18.45 -10.05 55.26
CA SER A 666 18.34 -9.06 56.36
C SER A 666 17.08 -8.14 56.29
N THR A 667 16.27 -8.25 57.35
CA THR A 667 15.38 -7.28 58.05
C THR A 667 14.76 -6.02 57.38
N PRO A 668 13.50 -5.66 57.74
CA PRO A 668 12.76 -4.55 57.14
C PRO A 668 13.02 -3.20 57.82
N ARG A 669 13.24 -2.15 57.00
CA ARG A 669 13.21 -0.74 57.44
C ARG A 669 11.81 -0.14 57.23
N LYS A 670 11.32 0.48 58.30
CA LYS A 670 10.09 1.27 58.39
C LYS A 670 10.10 2.44 57.40
N CYS A 671 9.03 2.57 56.60
CA CYS A 671 8.71 3.78 55.86
C CYS A 671 7.96 4.77 56.77
N TYR A 672 8.55 5.96 56.95
CA TYR A 672 7.91 7.14 57.50
C TYR A 672 7.14 7.85 56.37
N ILE A 673 5.87 8.15 56.60
CA ILE A 673 5.06 9.07 55.78
C ILE A 673 4.98 10.40 56.53
N PRO A 674 5.30 11.55 55.91
CA PRO A 674 4.80 12.83 56.37
C PRO A 674 3.64 13.29 55.49
N SER A 675 2.47 13.36 56.11
CA SER A 675 1.30 14.10 55.66
C SER A 675 1.58 15.61 55.63
N LEU A 676 1.26 16.27 54.52
CA LEU A 676 1.09 17.72 54.48
C LEU A 676 -0.29 18.04 53.90
N THR A 677 -1.17 18.52 54.77
CA THR A 677 -2.41 19.23 54.44
C THR A 677 -2.12 20.70 54.10
N PRO A 678 -2.99 21.38 53.34
CA PRO A 678 -2.75 22.71 52.82
C PRO A 678 -3.22 23.81 53.78
N GLN A 679 -2.50 24.93 53.82
CA GLN A 679 -3.03 26.22 54.28
C GLN A 679 -2.64 27.31 53.29
N THR A 680 -3.65 27.91 52.67
CA THR A 680 -3.71 29.30 52.22
C THR A 680 -4.38 30.15 53.32
N PRO A 681 -4.29 31.49 53.32
CA PRO A 681 -3.83 32.42 52.28
C PRO A 681 -2.41 32.95 52.44
#